data_AF-A0A3N5EH31-F1
#
_entry.id   AF-A0A3N5EH31-F1
#
_cell.length_a   1.000
_cell.length_b   1.000
_cell.length_c   1.000
_cell.angle_alpha   90.00
_cell.angle_beta   90.00
_cell.angle_gamma   90.00
#
_symmetry.space_group_name_H-M   'P 1'
#
loop_
_entity.id
_entity.type
_entity.pdbx_description
1 polymer ?
#
loop_
_entity_poly.entity_id
_entity_poly.type
_entity_poly.pdbx_seq_one_letter_code
_entity_poly.pdbx_strand_id
1 'polypeptide(L)'
;VQAKGAGCWVKDVTLSNAYQGVDLATYPTQNHYVSYLAGSPLKTGIFVNSNGEGWVENVQFNPHYWLRSGGYPNSGLPSSSTVVTYQQSNLDAFKIGACTKEHLFGNFVYATYRGLYFTNAGTCNADVFLHGTDAGSYGISVESAAGSTLNFINSQLVLTGASRQSYIHTGTQFAGTASFYNTLDWGDQTGLSADINGTGSVLLQQVNTLAEKFVIRGGTSSLQAISMVSPVSPQFDLSSSVCGCTIFGSYNSSGFAMNNAAGSKVEADYNYSGKPVGISLSTGWENGQRGNDWNNTVYTNLNVGPALGETAPRCTAAATDSGSVLAVSGSDLDPVASRMYFKIFKTNIPVFGSSTLAYRLLPKNDRGRSVHVDLLFSDGTRLSELNARAADSSLWIGAHGAVNRWDTLRCAVGEYAPGKTIQTVLVGYDRAAETGDFSAWIDDLSIIPSVTLPEPWRGDNIGTPAPGGVAVADNDAFFLQASGTGLQFGGDSFFLLSQPFTGDLAVTARLDRIDPLQGNAFAGIMIRESISPLSRLVQLALFPQYGIQTSTRVQSNSGIQQTTHISIPRTTPVWLKIVKSGQRFMTYVSQDSAAWGAPLSDVTVAMDSAVLAGAAISAAASGATISAEYTGLRVAKEGPAAIQSHAGEGLPKEVSLLQNFPNPFNPTTLIRYGLPSRTEVDLAVYNVMGQRVRTLVMQNQPAGYYSVSWDAQNELGQSVSSGIYFYRLSSVGKQLTGKMLLLR
;
A
#
# COMPACT_ATOMS: atom_id res chain seq x y z
N VAL A 1 14.22 28.91 36.83
CA VAL A 1 13.28 29.99 36.40
C VAL A 1 11.89 29.56 36.83
N GLN A 2 11.13 30.42 37.52
CA GLN A 2 9.75 30.12 37.90
C GLN A 2 8.82 31.20 37.33
N ALA A 3 7.87 30.78 36.51
CA ALA A 3 6.85 31.69 35.98
C ALA A 3 5.77 31.95 37.04
N LYS A 4 5.22 33.17 37.05
CA LYS A 4 4.21 33.63 38.03
C LYS A 4 2.89 34.07 37.39
N GLY A 5 2.65 33.73 36.12
CA GLY A 5 1.43 34.09 35.38
C GLY A 5 1.43 33.62 33.92
N ALA A 6 0.33 33.88 33.22
CA ALA A 6 0.15 33.57 31.80
C ALA A 6 1.09 34.39 30.88
N GLY A 7 1.32 33.89 29.66
CA GLY A 7 2.10 34.59 28.63
C GLY A 7 3.60 34.69 28.93
N CYS A 8 4.14 33.86 29.82
CA CYS A 8 5.56 33.89 30.18
C CYS A 8 6.43 33.23 29.11
N TRP A 9 7.54 33.87 28.74
CA TRP A 9 8.48 33.36 27.75
C TRP A 9 9.86 33.09 28.35
N VAL A 10 10.50 32.01 27.91
CA VAL A 10 11.91 31.70 28.19
C VAL A 10 12.59 31.43 26.86
N LYS A 11 13.53 32.30 26.46
CA LYS A 11 14.19 32.21 25.15
C LYS A 11 15.68 32.46 25.25
N ASP A 12 16.48 31.64 24.55
CA ASP A 12 17.94 31.80 24.43
C ASP A 12 18.64 31.77 25.82
N VAL A 13 18.26 30.79 26.65
CA VAL A 13 18.73 30.66 28.05
C VAL A 13 19.54 29.38 28.22
N THR A 14 20.68 29.47 28.92
CA THR A 14 21.48 28.29 29.34
C THR A 14 21.48 28.16 30.86
N LEU A 15 20.97 27.04 31.37
CA LEU A 15 20.92 26.70 32.79
C LEU A 15 22.01 25.68 33.11
N SER A 16 23.20 26.16 33.51
CA SER A 16 24.39 25.30 33.71
C SER A 16 24.11 24.09 34.61
N ASN A 17 23.76 24.29 35.88
CA ASN A 17 23.66 23.22 36.88
C ASN A 17 22.40 23.35 37.77
N ALA A 18 21.30 23.83 37.18
CA ALA A 18 20.07 24.07 37.94
C ALA A 18 19.54 22.79 38.58
N TYR A 19 19.14 22.84 39.85
CA TYR A 19 18.46 21.69 40.45
C TYR A 19 17.09 21.45 39.78
N GLN A 20 16.34 22.55 39.59
CA GLN A 20 15.12 22.62 38.78
C GLN A 20 15.29 23.71 37.71
N GLY A 21 15.05 23.39 36.44
CA GLY A 21 15.29 24.28 35.32
C GLY A 21 14.22 25.37 35.17
N VAL A 22 13.07 25.02 34.59
CA VAL A 22 11.92 25.91 34.38
C VAL A 22 10.69 25.32 35.04
N ASP A 23 10.10 26.07 35.97
CA ASP A 23 8.86 25.75 36.65
C ASP A 23 7.72 26.61 36.08
N LEU A 24 6.84 25.94 35.34
CA LEU A 24 5.59 26.47 34.78
C LEU A 24 4.37 25.82 35.48
N ALA A 25 4.58 25.12 36.58
CA ALA A 25 3.57 24.28 37.22
C ALA A 25 3.08 24.86 38.54
N THR A 26 3.92 25.59 39.27
CA THR A 26 3.54 26.15 40.58
C THR A 26 2.44 27.22 40.48
N TYR A 27 2.39 27.96 39.38
CA TYR A 27 1.37 28.99 39.12
C TYR A 27 0.72 28.76 37.74
N PRO A 28 -0.52 29.26 37.50
CA PRO A 28 -1.15 29.21 36.19
C PRO A 28 -0.32 29.96 35.13
N THR A 29 0.03 29.26 34.06
CA THR A 29 0.96 29.72 33.00
C THR A 29 0.42 29.40 31.61
N GLN A 30 -0.85 29.74 31.37
CA GLN A 30 -1.44 29.58 30.03
C GLN A 30 -0.66 30.43 29.01
N ASN A 31 -0.55 29.94 27.78
CA ASN A 31 0.17 30.57 26.67
C ASN A 31 1.66 30.82 26.96
N HIS A 32 2.31 29.92 27.72
CA HIS A 32 3.74 30.00 27.91
C HIS A 32 4.50 29.59 26.64
N TYR A 33 5.72 30.10 26.49
CA TYR A 33 6.59 29.79 25.35
C TYR A 33 8.03 29.58 25.80
N VAL A 34 8.59 28.40 25.55
CA VAL A 34 10.00 28.08 25.80
C VAL A 34 10.65 27.74 24.47
N SER A 35 11.76 28.42 24.14
CA SER A 35 12.48 28.17 22.89
C SER A 35 13.99 28.35 23.08
N TYR A 36 14.81 27.46 22.52
CA TYR A 36 16.27 27.50 22.65
C TYR A 36 16.76 27.54 24.12
N LEU A 37 16.14 26.71 24.97
CA LEU A 37 16.59 26.49 26.33
C LEU A 37 17.64 25.36 26.35
N ALA A 38 18.81 25.64 26.91
CA ALA A 38 19.89 24.67 27.09
C ALA A 38 20.22 24.46 28.57
N GLY A 39 20.82 23.33 28.95
CA GLY A 39 21.35 23.18 30.30
C GLY A 39 21.68 21.77 30.77
N SER A 40 22.08 21.64 32.04
CA SER A 40 22.25 20.35 32.72
C SER A 40 21.44 20.33 34.03
N PRO A 41 20.09 20.31 33.96
CA PRO A 41 19.25 20.23 35.15
C PRO A 41 19.51 18.94 35.93
N LEU A 42 19.37 18.94 37.25
CA LEU A 42 19.69 17.75 38.07
C LEU A 42 18.47 16.92 38.44
N LYS A 43 17.33 17.55 38.73
CA LYS A 43 16.11 16.85 39.17
C LYS A 43 14.94 17.01 38.20
N THR A 44 14.69 18.24 37.73
CA THR A 44 13.61 18.49 36.78
C THR A 44 14.06 19.55 35.78
N GLY A 45 13.96 19.25 34.49
CA GLY A 45 14.31 20.22 33.43
C GLY A 45 13.23 21.27 33.25
N ILE A 46 12.08 20.87 32.69
CA ILE A 46 10.89 21.71 32.58
C ILE A 46 9.73 21.00 33.29
N PHE A 47 8.96 21.74 34.10
CA PHE A 47 7.73 21.26 34.71
C PHE A 47 6.53 22.10 34.24
N VAL A 48 5.61 21.49 33.49
CA VAL A 48 4.34 22.11 33.05
C VAL A 48 3.18 21.53 33.87
N ASN A 49 2.29 22.38 34.38
CA ASN A 49 1.02 21.96 34.98
C ASN A 49 0.02 23.13 34.98
N SER A 50 -0.32 23.64 33.80
CA SER A 50 -0.91 24.97 33.63
C SER A 50 -2.44 24.96 33.40
N ASN A 51 -3.05 23.79 33.17
CA ASN A 51 -4.44 23.65 32.67
C ASN A 51 -4.73 24.48 31.40
N GLY A 52 -3.70 24.95 30.68
CA GLY A 52 -3.83 25.82 29.51
C GLY A 52 -3.08 25.28 28.29
N GLU A 53 -2.98 26.12 27.27
CA GLU A 53 -2.13 25.85 26.11
C GLU A 53 -0.69 26.33 26.35
N GLY A 54 0.30 25.63 25.78
CA GLY A 54 1.72 25.90 25.98
C GLY A 54 2.60 25.39 24.84
N TRP A 55 3.80 25.96 24.71
CA TRP A 55 4.74 25.62 23.65
C TRP A 55 6.18 25.52 24.19
N VAL A 56 6.84 24.40 23.89
CA VAL A 56 8.22 24.09 24.27
C VAL A 56 8.98 23.55 23.06
N GLU A 57 9.95 24.30 22.56
CA GLU A 57 10.71 23.91 21.37
C GLU A 57 12.22 24.11 21.50
N ASN A 58 12.97 23.35 20.69
CA ASN A 58 14.42 23.49 20.54
C ASN A 58 15.17 23.44 21.88
N VAL A 59 14.68 22.63 22.83
CA VAL A 59 15.28 22.49 24.16
C VAL A 59 16.34 21.39 24.15
N GLN A 60 17.50 21.67 24.76
CA GLN A 60 18.59 20.71 24.89
C GLN A 60 19.06 20.54 26.34
N PHE A 61 18.90 19.35 26.92
CA PHE A 61 19.50 19.03 28.22
C PHE A 61 20.66 18.04 28.08
N ASN A 62 21.85 18.44 28.53
CA ASN A 62 23.04 17.60 28.47
C ASN A 62 24.07 17.98 29.55
N PRO A 63 24.67 17.00 30.25
CA PRO A 63 25.73 17.23 31.23
C PRO A 63 26.84 18.18 30.79
N HIS A 64 27.18 18.22 29.49
CA HIS A 64 28.27 19.05 28.99
C HIS A 64 28.08 20.54 29.27
N TYR A 65 26.84 21.02 29.43
CA TYR A 65 26.56 22.42 29.78
C TYR A 65 27.13 22.79 31.15
N TRP A 66 27.08 21.90 32.14
CA TRP A 66 27.75 22.10 33.42
C TRP A 66 29.26 21.87 33.30
N LEU A 67 29.66 20.78 32.65
CA LEU A 67 31.08 20.40 32.56
C LEU A 67 31.95 21.43 31.82
N ARG A 68 31.33 22.33 31.04
CA ARG A 68 32.00 23.41 30.28
C ARG A 68 31.71 24.81 30.83
N SER A 69 31.08 24.94 32.00
CA SER A 69 30.77 26.24 32.59
C SER A 69 31.92 26.82 33.43
N GLY A 70 33.16 26.41 33.18
CA GLY A 70 34.34 26.93 33.87
C GLY A 70 34.48 28.44 33.66
N GLY A 71 34.73 29.19 34.73
CA GLY A 71 34.85 30.65 34.69
C GLY A 71 33.56 31.41 35.06
N TYR A 72 32.44 30.72 35.27
CA TYR A 72 31.24 31.32 35.88
C TYR A 72 31.29 31.24 37.41
N PRO A 73 30.65 32.16 38.16
CA PRO A 73 30.59 32.10 39.62
C PRO A 73 30.04 30.74 40.11
N ASN A 74 30.64 30.17 41.17
CA ASN A 74 30.28 28.86 41.73
C ASN A 74 30.44 27.67 40.76
N SER A 75 31.33 27.76 39.76
CA SER A 75 31.60 26.69 38.78
C SER A 75 32.56 25.60 39.31
N GLY A 76 32.20 24.91 40.38
CA GLY A 76 32.81 23.60 40.65
C GLY A 76 32.47 22.66 39.50
N LEU A 77 33.49 22.14 38.80
CA LEU A 77 33.27 21.19 37.71
C LEU A 77 33.26 19.76 38.28
N PRO A 78 32.11 19.07 38.34
CA PRO A 78 32.06 17.68 38.76
C PRO A 78 32.67 16.77 37.68
N SER A 79 32.93 15.51 38.02
CA SER A 79 33.29 14.52 37.01
C SER A 79 32.06 14.17 36.15
N SER A 80 32.28 13.92 34.86
CA SER A 80 31.21 13.55 33.92
C SER A 80 30.43 12.32 34.38
N SER A 81 31.12 11.31 34.91
CA SER A 81 30.49 10.07 35.38
C SER A 81 29.55 10.33 36.55
N THR A 82 29.90 11.24 37.47
CA THR A 82 29.07 11.58 38.63
C THR A 82 27.76 12.21 38.18
N VAL A 83 27.81 13.19 37.27
CA VAL A 83 26.61 13.89 36.78
C VAL A 83 25.71 12.96 35.99
N VAL A 84 26.28 12.19 35.04
CA VAL A 84 25.53 11.23 34.21
C VAL A 84 24.84 10.18 35.07
N THR A 85 25.56 9.57 36.02
CA THR A 85 24.97 8.54 36.91
C THR A 85 23.84 9.12 37.77
N TYR A 86 24.03 10.33 38.29
CA TYR A 86 23.01 11.01 39.09
C TYR A 86 21.76 11.31 38.25
N GLN A 87 21.92 11.94 37.08
CA GLN A 87 20.80 12.31 36.22
C GLN A 87 20.04 11.09 35.71
N GLN A 88 20.73 10.01 35.32
CA GLN A 88 20.11 8.74 34.90
C GLN A 88 19.25 8.10 36.00
N SER A 89 19.43 8.50 37.26
CA SER A 89 18.66 8.00 38.41
C SER A 89 17.64 9.01 38.94
N ASN A 90 17.70 10.28 38.53
CA ASN A 90 16.96 11.35 39.21
C ASN A 90 16.26 12.37 38.33
N LEU A 91 16.72 12.57 37.08
CA LEU A 91 16.28 13.67 36.24
C LEU A 91 15.03 13.30 35.42
N ASP A 92 13.94 14.00 35.70
CA ASP A 92 12.79 14.11 34.79
C ASP A 92 13.01 15.31 33.87
N ALA A 93 13.40 15.07 32.63
CA ALA A 93 13.81 16.15 31.72
C ALA A 93 12.65 17.07 31.37
N PHE A 94 11.53 16.49 30.89
CA PHE A 94 10.26 17.18 30.74
C PHE A 94 9.21 16.46 31.57
N LYS A 95 8.70 17.14 32.58
CA LYS A 95 7.60 16.67 33.41
C LYS A 95 6.35 17.44 33.04
N ILE A 96 5.34 16.75 32.52
CA ILE A 96 4.12 17.37 32.01
C ILE A 96 2.91 16.86 32.82
N GLY A 97 2.23 17.77 33.50
CA GLY A 97 0.99 17.57 34.24
C GLY A 97 -0.24 17.91 33.41
N ALA A 98 -1.28 18.46 34.04
CA ALA A 98 -2.49 18.86 33.32
C ALA A 98 -2.24 20.02 32.35
N CYS A 99 -2.78 19.88 31.15
CA CYS A 99 -2.61 20.81 30.06
C CYS A 99 -3.84 20.74 29.12
N THR A 100 -4.34 21.89 28.64
CA THR A 100 -5.39 21.87 27.61
C THR A 100 -4.78 21.46 26.27
N LYS A 101 -3.59 21.98 25.95
CA LYS A 101 -2.79 21.60 24.79
C LYS A 101 -1.31 21.93 25.00
N GLU A 102 -0.41 20.97 24.97
CA GLU A 102 1.04 21.23 25.02
C GLU A 102 1.69 20.85 23.68
N HIS A 103 2.50 21.76 23.13
CA HIS A 103 3.25 21.52 21.89
C HIS A 103 4.72 21.37 22.22
N LEU A 104 5.30 20.20 21.92
CA LEU A 104 6.72 19.92 22.11
C LEU A 104 7.38 19.68 20.75
N PHE A 105 8.40 20.46 20.39
CA PHE A 105 9.04 20.36 19.08
C PHE A 105 10.58 20.38 19.14
N GLY A 106 11.26 19.40 18.54
CA GLY A 106 12.71 19.44 18.34
C GLY A 106 13.52 19.43 19.62
N ASN A 107 13.09 18.65 20.61
CA ASN A 107 13.67 18.62 21.96
C ASN A 107 14.60 17.41 22.13
N PHE A 108 15.81 17.62 22.65
CA PHE A 108 16.81 16.57 22.85
C PHE A 108 17.35 16.54 24.28
N VAL A 109 17.46 15.35 24.87
CA VAL A 109 17.99 15.18 26.23
C VAL A 109 18.98 14.03 26.30
N TYR A 110 19.97 14.14 27.18
CA TYR A 110 21.01 13.15 27.38
C TYR A 110 21.13 12.75 28.87
N ALA A 111 21.28 11.46 29.13
CA ALA A 111 21.52 10.85 30.45
C ALA A 111 20.42 11.13 31.48
N THR A 112 19.15 11.08 31.08
CA THR A 112 18.01 11.35 31.97
C THR A 112 17.48 10.08 32.62
N TYR A 113 16.82 10.20 33.78
CA TYR A 113 16.02 9.10 34.31
C TYR A 113 14.79 8.90 33.42
N ARG A 114 13.98 9.94 33.22
CA ARG A 114 12.88 9.95 32.25
C ARG A 114 13.06 11.12 31.29
N GLY A 115 13.10 10.83 29.99
CA GLY A 115 13.19 11.87 28.96
C GLY A 115 11.93 12.72 28.92
N LEU A 116 10.81 12.11 28.58
CA LEU A 116 9.46 12.68 28.75
C LEU A 116 8.71 11.93 29.85
N TYR A 117 8.08 12.67 30.75
CA TYR A 117 7.21 12.12 31.78
C TYR A 117 5.88 12.85 31.84
N PHE A 118 4.82 12.20 31.36
CA PHE A 118 3.44 12.66 31.48
C PHE A 118 2.83 12.09 32.76
N THR A 119 2.47 12.95 33.69
CA THR A 119 1.98 12.56 35.01
C THR A 119 0.47 12.34 35.04
N ASN A 120 -0.05 11.71 36.09
CA ASN A 120 -1.49 11.60 36.33
C ASN A 120 -2.13 12.85 37.00
N ALA A 121 -1.47 14.00 36.95
CA ALA A 121 -1.91 15.22 37.63
C ALA A 121 -3.03 15.95 36.85
N GLY A 122 -4.06 15.23 36.40
CA GLY A 122 -5.18 15.72 35.58
C GLY A 122 -5.07 15.36 34.10
N THR A 123 -6.02 15.84 33.30
CA THR A 123 -6.08 15.59 31.85
C THR A 123 -5.05 16.42 31.11
N CYS A 124 -4.35 15.82 30.15
CA CYS A 124 -3.42 16.53 29.28
C CYS A 124 -3.58 16.11 27.81
N ASN A 125 -3.62 17.09 26.91
CA ASN A 125 -3.49 16.84 25.48
C ASN A 125 -2.16 17.39 24.98
N ALA A 126 -1.34 16.59 24.30
CA ALA A 126 -0.04 17.06 23.84
C ALA A 126 0.35 16.48 22.48
N ASP A 127 1.00 17.29 21.65
CA ASP A 127 1.68 16.81 20.45
C ASP A 127 3.19 17.01 20.61
N VAL A 128 3.93 15.92 20.42
CA VAL A 128 5.38 15.85 20.54
C VAL A 128 5.95 15.49 19.19
N PHE A 129 6.81 16.35 18.65
CA PHE A 129 7.51 16.15 17.38
C PHE A 129 9.01 16.16 17.59
N LEU A 130 9.72 15.22 16.95
CA LEU A 130 11.18 15.21 16.90
C LEU A 130 11.82 15.20 18.30
N HIS A 131 11.33 14.33 19.18
CA HIS A 131 11.93 14.17 20.51
C HIS A 131 13.07 13.15 20.50
N GLY A 132 14.20 13.52 21.10
CA GLY A 132 15.35 12.66 21.32
C GLY A 132 15.63 12.45 22.81
N THR A 133 15.76 11.20 23.24
CA THR A 133 16.34 10.86 24.55
C THR A 133 17.54 9.95 24.34
N ASP A 134 18.74 10.41 24.69
CA ASP A 134 19.97 9.63 24.57
C ASP A 134 20.53 9.22 25.93
N ALA A 135 21.09 8.01 25.98
CA ALA A 135 21.64 7.40 27.19
C ALA A 135 20.71 7.46 28.40
N GLY A 136 19.39 7.46 28.19
CA GLY A 136 18.40 7.54 29.26
C GLY A 136 18.20 6.21 30.01
N SER A 137 17.44 6.27 31.11
CA SER A 137 16.90 5.07 31.79
C SER A 137 15.51 4.70 31.28
N TYR A 138 14.66 5.70 30.98
CA TYR A 138 13.41 5.59 30.23
C TYR A 138 13.37 6.66 29.14
N GLY A 139 12.84 6.32 27.98
CA GLY A 139 12.62 7.28 26.90
C GLY A 139 11.40 8.15 27.21
N ILE A 140 10.22 7.53 27.13
CA ILE A 140 8.93 8.17 27.34
C ILE A 140 8.15 7.38 28.40
N SER A 141 7.67 8.07 29.43
CA SER A 141 6.86 7.51 30.50
C SER A 141 5.51 8.23 30.63
N VAL A 142 4.42 7.48 30.71
CA VAL A 142 3.06 8.02 30.71
C VAL A 142 2.22 7.42 31.84
N GLU A 143 1.67 8.29 32.69
CA GLU A 143 0.72 7.98 33.78
C GLU A 143 -0.59 8.77 33.61
N SER A 144 -0.79 9.44 32.48
CA SER A 144 -1.85 10.46 32.28
C SER A 144 -3.27 9.97 32.58
N ALA A 145 -4.09 10.87 33.12
CA ALA A 145 -5.47 10.61 33.49
C ALA A 145 -6.37 10.28 32.29
N ALA A 146 -7.54 9.71 32.56
CA ALA A 146 -8.59 9.52 31.56
C ALA A 146 -8.95 10.84 30.84
N GLY A 147 -9.28 10.73 29.56
CA GLY A 147 -9.54 11.89 28.68
C GLY A 147 -8.29 12.55 28.10
N SER A 148 -7.08 12.14 28.50
CA SER A 148 -5.83 12.65 27.93
C SER A 148 -5.58 12.10 26.52
N THR A 149 -5.02 12.92 25.64
CA THR A 149 -4.64 12.53 24.27
C THR A 149 -3.22 12.98 23.96
N LEU A 150 -2.29 12.04 23.85
CA LEU A 150 -0.87 12.31 23.63
C LEU A 150 -0.42 11.74 22.28
N ASN A 151 0.23 12.56 21.46
CA ASN A 151 0.79 12.15 20.18
C ASN A 151 2.30 12.34 20.18
N PHE A 152 3.04 11.33 19.74
CA PHE A 152 4.50 11.33 19.61
C PHE A 152 4.88 10.99 18.18
N ILE A 153 5.58 11.89 17.50
CA ILE A 153 5.86 11.79 16.06
C ILE A 153 7.35 11.97 15.83
N ASN A 154 7.98 11.00 15.16
CA ASN A 154 9.41 10.99 14.83
C ASN A 154 10.31 11.04 16.09
N SER A 155 10.11 10.12 17.03
CA SER A 155 10.91 10.04 18.25
C SER A 155 12.14 9.14 18.06
N GLN A 156 13.28 9.53 18.63
CA GLN A 156 14.47 8.69 18.74
C GLN A 156 14.79 8.46 20.22
N LEU A 157 14.82 7.20 20.64
CA LEU A 157 15.02 6.80 22.03
C LEU A 157 16.24 5.88 22.11
N VAL A 158 17.25 6.30 22.86
CA VAL A 158 18.49 5.58 23.12
C VAL A 158 18.70 5.37 24.60
N LEU A 159 18.56 4.12 25.07
CA LEU A 159 18.70 3.80 26.48
C LEU A 159 20.01 3.05 26.72
N THR A 160 20.81 3.57 27.65
CA THR A 160 22.04 2.92 28.13
C THR A 160 22.24 3.07 29.64
N GLY A 161 21.26 3.66 30.36
CA GLY A 161 21.32 3.87 31.80
C GLY A 161 21.44 2.57 32.61
N ALA A 162 21.81 2.70 33.89
CA ALA A 162 21.96 1.56 34.80
C ALA A 162 20.62 1.02 35.35
N SER A 163 19.57 1.85 35.35
CA SER A 163 18.23 1.51 35.84
C SER A 163 17.29 1.26 34.66
N ARG A 164 17.46 0.14 33.96
CA ARG A 164 16.77 -0.10 32.68
C ARG A 164 15.33 -0.53 32.88
N GLN A 165 14.40 0.28 32.38
CA GLN A 165 13.00 -0.04 32.16
C GLN A 165 12.56 0.64 30.85
N SER A 166 11.60 0.05 30.16
CA SER A 166 11.25 0.23 28.74
C SER A 166 11.46 1.59 28.05
N TYR A 167 11.76 1.57 26.74
CA TYR A 167 11.81 2.77 25.87
C TYR A 167 10.50 3.56 25.90
N ILE A 168 9.37 2.85 25.72
CA ILE A 168 8.02 3.38 25.90
C ILE A 168 7.39 2.71 27.12
N HIS A 169 7.01 3.51 28.11
CA HIS A 169 6.40 3.02 29.35
C HIS A 169 5.04 3.67 29.58
N THR A 170 4.00 2.87 29.82
CA THR A 170 2.81 3.35 30.50
C THR A 170 2.73 2.69 31.87
N GLY A 171 2.42 3.48 32.90
CA GLY A 171 2.29 2.98 34.27
C GLY A 171 0.88 2.52 34.61
N THR A 172 0.69 1.99 35.81
CA THR A 172 -0.59 1.38 36.22
C THR A 172 -1.72 2.40 36.37
N GLN A 173 -1.42 3.69 36.48
CA GLN A 173 -2.41 4.75 36.57
C GLN A 173 -2.80 5.32 35.20
N PHE A 174 -2.14 4.90 34.12
CA PHE A 174 -2.47 5.33 32.77
C PHE A 174 -3.90 4.94 32.38
N ALA A 175 -4.70 5.95 32.02
CA ALA A 175 -6.09 5.77 31.58
C ALA A 175 -6.44 6.62 30.33
N GLY A 176 -5.47 7.34 29.77
CA GLY A 176 -5.64 8.18 28.58
C GLY A 176 -5.40 7.44 27.26
N THR A 177 -5.12 8.21 26.20
CA THR A 177 -4.68 7.72 24.89
C THR A 177 -3.27 8.21 24.59
N ALA A 178 -2.38 7.33 24.16
CA ALA A 178 -1.04 7.66 23.72
C ALA A 178 -0.75 7.02 22.36
N SER A 179 -0.40 7.84 21.36
CA SER A 179 -0.12 7.39 19.99
C SER A 179 1.31 7.73 19.59
N PHE A 180 2.04 6.74 19.12
CA PHE A 180 3.43 6.84 18.70
C PHE A 180 3.55 6.53 17.22
N TYR A 181 4.14 7.45 16.46
CA TYR A 181 4.31 7.37 15.02
C TYR A 181 5.78 7.53 14.67
N ASN A 182 6.32 6.56 13.93
CA ASN A 182 7.70 6.56 13.47
C ASN A 182 8.71 6.74 14.63
N THR A 183 8.82 5.73 15.48
CA THR A 183 9.74 5.74 16.62
C THR A 183 10.95 4.84 16.34
N LEU A 184 12.15 5.32 16.66
CA LEU A 184 13.38 4.53 16.60
C LEU A 184 13.90 4.25 18.02
N ASP A 185 13.89 2.98 18.41
CA ASP A 185 14.44 2.48 19.66
C ASP A 185 15.76 1.76 19.41
N TRP A 186 16.87 2.28 19.94
CA TRP A 186 18.17 1.61 19.81
C TRP A 186 19.09 1.85 21.00
N GLY A 187 20.19 1.12 21.10
CA GLY A 187 21.08 1.18 22.26
C GLY A 187 21.07 -0.13 23.01
N ASP A 188 20.57 -0.15 24.24
CA ASP A 188 20.45 -1.37 25.00
C ASP A 188 19.44 -2.36 24.42
N GLN A 189 19.90 -3.60 24.26
CA GLN A 189 19.13 -4.71 23.69
C GLN A 189 18.43 -5.57 24.76
N THR A 190 18.69 -5.33 26.06
CA THR A 190 18.02 -6.05 27.17
C THR A 190 16.85 -5.29 27.79
N GLY A 191 16.61 -4.05 27.37
CA GLY A 191 15.42 -3.29 27.72
C GLY A 191 14.22 -3.67 26.84
N LEU A 192 13.00 -3.50 27.37
CA LEU A 192 11.76 -3.69 26.61
C LEU A 192 11.52 -2.51 25.66
N SER A 193 11.09 -2.76 24.42
CA SER A 193 10.69 -1.66 23.51
C SER A 193 9.45 -0.94 24.05
N ALA A 194 8.46 -1.70 24.55
CA ALA A 194 7.34 -1.14 25.28
C ALA A 194 6.94 -2.00 26.49
N ASP A 195 6.60 -1.35 27.60
CA ASP A 195 5.90 -1.94 28.75
C ASP A 195 4.59 -1.17 28.98
N ILE A 196 3.48 -1.75 28.52
CA ILE A 196 2.17 -1.11 28.49
C ILE A 196 1.32 -1.62 29.66
N ASN A 197 1.10 -0.75 30.65
CA ASN A 197 0.22 -0.95 31.80
C ASN A 197 -1.00 -0.02 31.75
N GLY A 198 -1.87 -0.17 32.75
CA GLY A 198 -3.04 0.68 32.94
C GLY A 198 -4.24 0.22 32.13
N THR A 199 -5.22 1.10 32.01
CA THR A 199 -6.51 0.86 31.34
C THR A 199 -6.68 1.70 30.07
N GLY A 200 -5.72 2.57 29.78
CA GLY A 200 -5.75 3.45 28.61
C GLY A 200 -5.52 2.74 27.28
N SER A 201 -5.48 3.54 26.22
CA SER A 201 -5.25 3.10 24.84
C SER A 201 -3.87 3.49 24.35
N VAL A 202 -3.15 2.54 23.73
CA VAL A 202 -1.84 2.82 23.11
C VAL A 202 -1.84 2.42 21.63
N LEU A 203 -1.42 3.34 20.77
CA LEU A 203 -1.10 3.06 19.38
C LEU A 203 0.42 3.14 19.20
N LEU A 204 1.04 2.08 18.70
CA LEU A 204 2.42 2.05 18.24
C LEU A 204 2.41 1.81 16.73
N GLN A 205 2.85 2.78 15.94
CA GLN A 205 2.91 2.69 14.49
C GLN A 205 4.32 3.01 13.99
N GLN A 206 4.86 2.12 13.15
CA GLN A 206 6.21 2.26 12.57
C GLN A 206 7.32 2.39 13.64
N VAL A 207 7.30 1.51 14.63
CA VAL A 207 8.41 1.41 15.59
C VAL A 207 9.50 0.54 15.01
N ASN A 208 10.72 1.06 14.91
CA ASN A 208 11.91 0.31 14.53
C ASN A 208 12.75 0.09 15.79
N THR A 209 12.98 -1.16 16.18
CA THR A 209 13.58 -1.48 17.47
C THR A 209 14.70 -2.52 17.40
N LEU A 210 15.77 -2.23 18.13
CA LEU A 210 16.84 -3.16 18.49
C LEU A 210 16.69 -3.69 19.93
N ALA A 211 15.62 -3.31 20.63
CA ALA A 211 15.34 -3.72 22.00
C ALA A 211 14.85 -5.19 22.08
N GLU A 212 14.53 -5.67 23.29
CA GLU A 212 14.16 -7.06 23.52
C GLU A 212 12.78 -7.42 22.94
N LYS A 213 11.70 -6.98 23.61
CA LYS A 213 10.32 -7.35 23.29
C LYS A 213 9.30 -6.30 23.72
N PHE A 214 8.05 -6.52 23.34
CA PHE A 214 6.88 -5.74 23.75
C PHE A 214 6.11 -6.51 24.83
N VAL A 215 5.82 -5.87 25.95
CA VAL A 215 5.03 -6.45 27.04
C VAL A 215 3.75 -5.65 27.21
N ILE A 216 2.61 -6.28 26.95
CA ILE A 216 1.28 -5.67 27.03
C ILE A 216 0.54 -6.26 28.23
N ARG A 217 0.40 -5.47 29.30
CA ARG A 217 -0.11 -5.92 30.59
C ARG A 217 -1.57 -5.54 30.85
N GLY A 218 -2.12 -4.59 30.11
CA GLY A 218 -3.50 -4.11 30.28
C GLY A 218 -3.94 -3.18 29.17
N GLY A 219 -5.14 -2.64 29.31
CA GLY A 219 -5.70 -1.65 28.38
C GLY A 219 -5.96 -2.19 26.98
N THR A 220 -6.04 -1.27 26.02
CA THR A 220 -6.18 -1.58 24.60
C THR A 220 -4.97 -1.10 23.81
N SER A 221 -4.40 -1.97 22.98
CA SER A 221 -3.19 -1.65 22.21
C SER A 221 -3.34 -1.95 20.73
N SER A 222 -2.75 -1.11 19.88
CA SER A 222 -2.61 -1.38 18.46
C SER A 222 -1.15 -1.21 18.06
N LEU A 223 -0.51 -2.28 17.62
CA LEU A 223 0.87 -2.33 17.16
C LEU A 223 0.86 -2.56 15.65
N GLN A 224 1.42 -1.61 14.90
CA GLN A 224 1.34 -1.57 13.44
C GLN A 224 2.72 -1.30 12.84
N ALA A 225 3.11 -2.10 11.86
CA ALA A 225 4.37 -1.92 11.13
C ALA A 225 5.61 -1.87 12.05
N ILE A 226 5.67 -2.77 13.04
CA ILE A 226 6.79 -2.84 13.98
C ILE A 226 7.94 -3.60 13.33
N SER A 227 9.12 -3.02 13.24
CA SER A 227 10.34 -3.67 12.73
C SER A 227 11.26 -4.01 13.89
N MET A 228 11.50 -5.30 14.11
CA MET A 228 12.35 -5.83 15.18
C MET A 228 13.53 -6.57 14.55
N VAL A 229 14.74 -6.11 14.85
CA VAL A 229 15.96 -6.71 14.28
C VAL A 229 16.58 -7.74 15.23
N SER A 230 16.34 -7.59 16.54
CA SER A 230 16.89 -8.48 17.55
C SER A 230 16.23 -9.87 17.49
N PRO A 231 17.02 -10.97 17.58
CA PRO A 231 16.53 -12.34 17.41
C PRO A 231 15.84 -12.87 18.67
N VAL A 232 14.95 -12.10 19.27
CA VAL A 232 14.21 -12.46 20.48
C VAL A 232 13.02 -13.33 20.12
N SER A 233 12.68 -14.30 20.97
CA SER A 233 11.45 -15.09 20.87
C SER A 233 10.95 -15.47 22.28
N PRO A 234 9.68 -15.21 22.63
CA PRO A 234 8.67 -14.49 21.84
C PRO A 234 8.92 -12.98 21.80
N GLN A 235 8.41 -12.29 20.77
CA GLN A 235 8.52 -10.83 20.65
C GLN A 235 7.41 -10.07 21.38
N PHE A 236 6.29 -10.73 21.67
CA PHE A 236 5.16 -10.13 22.35
C PHE A 236 4.71 -10.98 23.54
N ASP A 237 4.62 -10.37 24.72
CA ASP A 237 4.02 -10.98 25.91
C ASP A 237 2.73 -10.23 26.25
N LEU A 238 1.58 -10.91 26.16
CA LEU A 238 0.26 -10.33 26.45
C LEU A 238 -0.36 -11.00 27.68
N SER A 239 -0.71 -10.21 28.69
CA SER A 239 -1.35 -10.68 29.92
C SER A 239 -2.85 -10.95 29.74
N SER A 240 -3.47 -11.68 30.67
CA SER A 240 -4.92 -11.91 30.68
C SER A 240 -5.76 -10.64 30.91
N SER A 241 -5.15 -9.58 31.47
CA SER A 241 -5.79 -8.29 31.76
C SER A 241 -5.90 -7.36 30.56
N VAL A 242 -5.29 -7.73 29.42
CA VAL A 242 -5.48 -7.00 28.16
C VAL A 242 -6.96 -7.00 27.78
N CYS A 243 -7.48 -5.84 27.40
CA CYS A 243 -8.87 -5.64 26.98
C CYS A 243 -9.04 -5.83 25.46
N GLY A 244 -8.00 -5.50 24.68
CA GLY A 244 -7.93 -5.74 23.25
C GLY A 244 -6.54 -5.43 22.71
N CYS A 245 -6.01 -6.23 21.80
CA CYS A 245 -4.72 -5.96 21.17
C CYS A 245 -4.76 -6.32 19.69
N THR A 246 -4.31 -5.42 18.82
CA THR A 246 -4.10 -5.71 17.40
C THR A 246 -2.61 -5.61 17.06
N ILE A 247 -2.03 -6.62 16.43
CA ILE A 247 -0.61 -6.63 16.01
C ILE A 247 -0.54 -6.93 14.51
N PHE A 248 -0.28 -5.91 13.69
CA PHE A 248 -0.35 -6.01 12.23
C PHE A 248 0.91 -5.52 11.53
N GLY A 249 1.28 -6.17 10.42
CA GLY A 249 2.39 -5.79 9.55
C GLY A 249 3.74 -5.73 10.26
N SER A 250 3.89 -6.47 11.36
CA SER A 250 5.09 -6.44 12.20
C SER A 250 6.10 -7.48 11.74
N TYR A 251 7.35 -7.08 11.59
CA TYR A 251 8.44 -7.88 11.05
C TYR A 251 9.51 -8.17 12.10
N ASN A 252 9.91 -9.43 12.21
CA ASN A 252 11.17 -9.82 12.86
C ASN A 252 11.88 -10.88 12.01
N SER A 253 13.19 -10.72 11.81
CA SER A 253 13.99 -11.68 11.05
C SER A 253 13.99 -13.08 11.66
N SER A 254 13.73 -13.21 12.96
CA SER A 254 13.64 -14.48 13.67
C SER A 254 12.31 -15.22 13.49
N GLY A 255 11.31 -14.59 12.86
CA GLY A 255 9.92 -15.09 12.82
C GLY A 255 9.05 -14.36 13.84
N PHE A 256 7.74 -14.65 13.86
CA PHE A 256 6.81 -14.05 14.80
C PHE A 256 6.36 -15.09 15.85
N ALA A 257 6.50 -14.73 17.12
CA ALA A 257 6.07 -15.52 18.27
C ALA A 257 5.47 -14.60 19.36
N MET A 258 4.38 -15.05 20.00
CA MET A 258 3.77 -14.35 21.14
C MET A 258 3.27 -15.28 22.24
N ASN A 259 3.41 -14.86 23.48
CA ASN A 259 2.67 -15.42 24.60
C ASN A 259 1.32 -14.69 24.72
N ASN A 260 0.23 -15.35 24.33
CA ASN A 260 -1.11 -14.75 24.35
C ASN A 260 -1.97 -15.29 25.51
N ALA A 261 -1.84 -14.72 26.71
CA ALA A 261 -2.75 -15.03 27.82
C ALA A 261 -4.10 -14.29 27.72
N ALA A 262 -4.22 -13.33 26.80
CA ALA A 262 -5.43 -12.54 26.56
C ALA A 262 -6.47 -13.27 25.68
N GLY A 263 -6.07 -14.36 25.01
CA GLY A 263 -6.93 -15.22 24.20
C GLY A 263 -7.52 -14.49 23.00
N SER A 264 -8.84 -14.59 22.83
CA SER A 264 -9.58 -14.03 21.68
C SER A 264 -9.61 -12.50 21.62
N LYS A 265 -9.08 -11.81 22.64
CA LYS A 265 -8.94 -10.35 22.65
C LYS A 265 -7.76 -9.87 21.79
N VAL A 266 -6.97 -10.78 21.25
CA VAL A 266 -5.79 -10.47 20.43
C VAL A 266 -6.04 -10.82 18.99
N GLU A 267 -5.78 -9.86 18.11
CA GLU A 267 -5.77 -10.03 16.67
C GLU A 267 -4.35 -9.80 16.17
N ALA A 268 -3.79 -10.75 15.41
CA ALA A 268 -2.46 -10.62 14.83
C ALA A 268 -2.43 -11.16 13.40
N ASP A 269 -1.60 -10.61 12.52
CA ASP A 269 -1.40 -11.15 11.17
C ASP A 269 -0.08 -11.90 11.02
N TYR A 270 -0.09 -12.87 10.10
CA TYR A 270 1.11 -13.57 9.67
C TYR A 270 2.17 -12.62 9.10
N ASN A 271 3.38 -12.64 9.68
CA ASN A 271 4.55 -12.05 9.05
C ASN A 271 5.06 -12.94 7.91
N TYR A 272 4.45 -12.78 6.73
CA TYR A 272 4.99 -13.32 5.48
C TYR A 272 6.28 -12.58 5.14
N SER A 273 7.41 -13.29 5.16
CA SER A 273 8.67 -12.78 4.63
C SER A 273 8.54 -12.56 3.12
N GLY A 274 8.16 -11.35 2.72
CA GLY A 274 8.68 -10.71 1.52
C GLY A 274 8.22 -11.23 0.16
N LYS A 275 6.91 -11.18 -0.12
CA LYS A 275 6.36 -10.78 -1.44
C LYS A 275 5.01 -10.07 -1.22
N PRO A 276 4.65 -9.12 -2.09
CA PRO A 276 3.53 -8.24 -1.83
C PRO A 276 2.23 -9.00 -1.97
N VAL A 277 1.43 -8.85 -0.92
CA VAL A 277 -0.02 -8.79 -1.03
C VAL A 277 -0.36 -7.70 -2.04
N GLY A 278 -0.81 -8.11 -3.22
CA GLY A 278 -1.39 -7.22 -4.22
C GLY A 278 -2.42 -7.98 -5.00
N ILE A 279 -2.01 -8.68 -6.06
CA ILE A 279 -2.94 -9.44 -6.91
C ILE A 279 -2.89 -10.95 -6.68
N SER A 280 -1.93 -11.47 -5.92
CA SER A 280 -1.78 -12.90 -5.64
C SER A 280 -1.24 -13.17 -4.23
N LEU A 281 -1.52 -14.35 -3.70
CA LEU A 281 -0.92 -14.91 -2.48
C LEU A 281 -0.53 -16.36 -2.71
N SER A 282 0.63 -16.78 -2.18
CA SER A 282 1.04 -18.18 -2.15
C SER A 282 1.97 -18.43 -0.95
N THR A 283 1.68 -19.48 -0.19
CA THR A 283 2.40 -19.93 1.02
C THR A 283 2.42 -21.47 1.00
N GLY A 284 3.50 -22.08 1.49
CA GLY A 284 3.60 -23.53 1.66
C GLY A 284 4.14 -23.94 3.04
N TRP A 285 4.20 -23.00 4.00
CA TRP A 285 4.75 -23.20 5.35
C TRP A 285 6.08 -24.03 5.40
N GLU A 286 6.84 -24.05 4.30
CA GLU A 286 7.96 -24.97 4.07
C GLU A 286 9.22 -24.59 4.86
N ASN A 287 10.19 -25.50 4.90
CA ASN A 287 11.48 -25.26 5.56
C ASN A 287 12.20 -24.02 4.96
N GLY A 288 12.30 -22.94 5.72
CA GLY A 288 12.80 -21.63 5.28
C GLY A 288 11.74 -20.53 5.16
N GLN A 289 10.45 -20.90 5.10
CA GLN A 289 9.32 -20.01 5.38
C GLN A 289 9.05 -20.09 6.89
N ARG A 290 9.36 -19.02 7.64
CA ARG A 290 9.33 -19.10 9.11
C ARG A 290 7.89 -19.29 9.61
N GLY A 291 7.71 -20.31 10.44
CA GLY A 291 6.43 -20.72 10.98
C GLY A 291 5.82 -19.72 11.97
N ASN A 292 4.58 -20.02 12.34
CA ASN A 292 3.77 -19.29 13.29
C ASN A 292 3.77 -19.95 14.66
N ASP A 293 4.30 -19.25 15.65
CA ASP A 293 4.25 -19.69 17.05
C ASP A 293 3.18 -18.93 17.86
N TRP A 294 2.09 -18.47 17.23
CA TRP A 294 0.91 -17.99 17.96
C TRP A 294 -0.19 -19.03 18.06
N ASN A 295 -0.82 -19.06 19.24
CA ASN A 295 -2.11 -19.69 19.46
C ASN A 295 -3.23 -18.67 19.15
N ASN A 296 -4.00 -18.96 18.10
CA ASN A 296 -5.42 -18.61 17.96
C ASN A 296 -5.82 -17.12 17.90
N THR A 297 -5.83 -16.55 16.70
CA THR A 297 -6.55 -15.32 16.34
C THR A 297 -7.99 -15.67 15.96
N VAL A 298 -8.83 -15.97 16.95
CA VAL A 298 -10.21 -16.38 16.72
C VAL A 298 -11.03 -15.24 16.10
N TYR A 299 -11.66 -15.49 14.95
CA TYR A 299 -12.65 -14.60 14.33
C TYR A 299 -14.02 -14.80 14.99
N THR A 300 -14.50 -16.04 15.04
CA THR A 300 -15.77 -16.41 15.67
C THR A 300 -15.65 -17.82 16.24
N ASN A 301 -16.34 -18.08 17.35
CA ASN A 301 -16.50 -19.42 17.92
C ASN A 301 -17.95 -19.62 18.35
N LEU A 302 -18.58 -20.68 17.85
CA LEU A 302 -19.86 -21.21 18.29
C LEU A 302 -19.66 -22.69 18.58
N ASN A 303 -19.80 -23.06 19.87
CA ASN A 303 -19.81 -24.45 20.32
C ASN A 303 -18.55 -25.28 20.00
N VAL A 304 -17.38 -24.65 19.80
CA VAL A 304 -16.11 -25.38 19.64
C VAL A 304 -15.23 -25.20 20.89
N GLY A 305 -14.88 -26.33 21.51
CA GLY A 305 -13.98 -26.45 22.66
C GLY A 305 -12.59 -26.97 22.30
N PRO A 306 -11.66 -27.06 23.27
CA PRO A 306 -10.35 -27.68 23.05
C PRO A 306 -10.50 -29.17 22.72
N ALA A 307 -9.64 -29.69 21.84
CA ALA A 307 -9.52 -31.13 21.64
C ALA A 307 -8.88 -31.81 22.87
N LEU A 308 -8.94 -33.14 22.95
CA LEU A 308 -8.34 -33.89 24.04
C LEU A 308 -6.84 -33.58 24.19
N GLY A 309 -6.45 -33.07 25.36
CA GLY A 309 -5.06 -32.72 25.68
C GLY A 309 -4.67 -31.28 25.32
N GLU A 310 -5.59 -30.49 24.75
CA GLU A 310 -5.39 -29.07 24.46
C GLU A 310 -6.08 -28.18 25.50
N THR A 311 -5.61 -26.93 25.65
CA THR A 311 -6.21 -25.94 26.57
C THR A 311 -7.16 -24.98 25.86
N ALA A 312 -7.07 -24.89 24.53
CA ALA A 312 -7.97 -24.16 23.64
C ALA A 312 -7.99 -24.85 22.26
N PRO A 313 -9.03 -24.66 21.43
CA PRO A 313 -8.97 -25.00 20.00
C PRO A 313 -7.71 -24.40 19.38
N ARG A 314 -7.09 -25.05 18.41
CA ARG A 314 -5.78 -24.69 17.87
C ARG A 314 -5.83 -24.42 16.38
N CYS A 315 -5.16 -23.36 15.93
CA CYS A 315 -4.80 -23.12 14.54
C CYS A 315 -3.40 -22.47 14.49
N THR A 316 -2.36 -23.26 14.26
CA THR A 316 -0.96 -22.81 14.41
C THR A 316 0.00 -23.67 13.60
N ALA A 317 1.25 -23.23 13.44
CA ALA A 317 2.22 -24.03 12.71
C ALA A 317 2.58 -25.32 13.48
N ALA A 318 2.84 -26.38 12.73
CA ALA A 318 3.35 -27.63 13.27
C ALA A 318 4.48 -28.16 12.37
N ALA A 319 5.58 -28.58 12.98
CA ALA A 319 6.66 -29.24 12.28
C ALA A 319 6.25 -30.65 11.83
N THR A 320 6.74 -31.06 10.68
CA THR A 320 6.61 -32.40 10.11
C THR A 320 7.98 -32.89 9.65
N ASP A 321 8.09 -34.18 9.30
CA ASP A 321 9.35 -34.75 8.78
C ASP A 321 9.83 -34.09 7.48
N SER A 322 8.92 -33.45 6.73
CA SER A 322 9.18 -32.87 5.40
C SER A 322 9.14 -31.34 5.34
N GLY A 323 8.75 -30.64 6.41
CA GLY A 323 8.50 -29.19 6.39
C GLY A 323 7.64 -28.72 7.58
N SER A 324 6.94 -27.60 7.45
CA SER A 324 5.91 -27.20 8.43
C SER A 324 4.55 -27.11 7.75
N VAL A 325 3.49 -27.27 8.55
CA VAL A 325 2.10 -27.17 8.10
C VAL A 325 1.32 -26.26 9.01
N LEU A 326 0.15 -25.80 8.58
CA LEU A 326 -0.83 -25.18 9.47
C LEU A 326 -1.72 -26.27 10.08
N ALA A 327 -1.53 -26.58 11.36
CA ALA A 327 -2.33 -27.56 12.08
C ALA A 327 -3.55 -26.92 12.75
N VAL A 328 -4.72 -27.54 12.53
CA VAL A 328 -6.01 -27.10 13.04
C VAL A 328 -6.63 -28.22 13.88
N SER A 329 -7.09 -27.91 15.08
CA SER A 329 -7.77 -28.87 15.97
C SER A 329 -8.76 -28.20 16.93
N GLY A 330 -9.73 -28.98 17.40
CA GLY A 330 -10.73 -28.58 18.37
C GLY A 330 -11.72 -29.70 18.62
N SER A 331 -12.73 -29.44 19.45
CA SER A 331 -13.80 -30.38 19.77
C SER A 331 -15.16 -29.75 19.51
N ASP A 332 -15.97 -30.44 18.71
CA ASP A 332 -17.36 -30.09 18.45
C ASP A 332 -18.20 -30.42 19.68
N LEU A 333 -18.84 -29.42 20.30
CA LEU A 333 -19.55 -29.57 21.57
C LEU A 333 -21.07 -29.68 21.42
N ASP A 334 -21.63 -29.43 20.23
CA ASP A 334 -23.07 -29.28 20.04
C ASP A 334 -23.59 -30.12 18.86
N PRO A 335 -24.57 -31.01 19.08
CA PRO A 335 -25.06 -31.92 18.05
C PRO A 335 -25.93 -31.24 16.96
N VAL A 336 -26.15 -29.93 17.04
CA VAL A 336 -26.95 -29.14 16.08
C VAL A 336 -26.09 -28.21 15.24
N ALA A 337 -25.14 -27.49 15.83
CA ALA A 337 -24.25 -26.63 15.04
C ALA A 337 -23.02 -26.21 15.83
N SER A 338 -21.86 -26.44 15.24
CA SER A 338 -20.58 -25.93 15.72
C SER A 338 -19.80 -25.31 14.58
N ARG A 339 -19.24 -24.13 14.84
CA ARG A 339 -18.40 -23.43 13.87
C ARG A 339 -17.34 -22.60 14.56
N MET A 340 -16.15 -22.59 13.98
CA MET A 340 -15.05 -21.78 14.45
C MET A 340 -14.22 -21.30 13.28
N TYR A 341 -13.77 -20.05 13.33
CA TYR A 341 -12.92 -19.45 12.30
C TYR A 341 -11.74 -18.75 12.95
N PHE A 342 -10.57 -18.91 12.36
CA PHE A 342 -9.32 -18.27 12.75
C PHE A 342 -8.85 -17.32 11.64
N LYS A 343 -8.31 -16.16 12.00
CA LYS A 343 -7.74 -15.18 11.06
C LYS A 343 -6.30 -15.53 10.76
N ILE A 344 -5.97 -15.84 9.51
CA ILE A 344 -4.60 -16.27 9.17
C ILE A 344 -3.81 -15.14 8.51
N PHE A 345 -4.37 -14.54 7.45
CA PHE A 345 -3.70 -13.47 6.72
C PHE A 345 -4.63 -12.27 6.62
N LYS A 346 -4.15 -11.08 7.01
CA LYS A 346 -4.77 -9.84 6.56
C LYS A 346 -4.20 -9.51 5.19
N THR A 347 -5.07 -9.23 4.23
CA THR A 347 -4.68 -9.10 2.83
C THR A 347 -5.52 -8.02 2.15
N ASN A 348 -5.18 -7.68 0.91
CA ASN A 348 -5.91 -6.74 0.06
C ASN A 348 -5.85 -7.21 -1.40
N ILE A 349 -6.35 -8.43 -1.66
CA ILE A 349 -6.27 -9.07 -2.97
C ILE A 349 -7.57 -8.85 -3.74
N PRO A 350 -7.56 -8.11 -4.86
CA PRO A 350 -8.72 -8.00 -5.73
C PRO A 350 -9.05 -9.36 -6.35
N VAL A 351 -10.34 -9.66 -6.43
CA VAL A 351 -10.87 -10.85 -7.06
C VAL A 351 -11.22 -10.51 -8.49
N PHE A 352 -10.48 -11.10 -9.42
CA PHE A 352 -10.76 -11.05 -10.85
C PHE A 352 -11.69 -12.19 -11.23
N GLY A 353 -12.36 -12.10 -12.37
CA GLY A 353 -13.17 -13.22 -12.89
C GLY A 353 -12.39 -14.55 -13.01
N SER A 354 -11.06 -14.48 -13.13
CA SER A 354 -10.16 -15.63 -13.23
C SER A 354 -9.49 -16.05 -11.91
N SER A 355 -9.82 -15.41 -10.79
CA SER A 355 -9.23 -15.70 -9.47
C SER A 355 -9.58 -17.09 -8.97
N THR A 356 -8.56 -17.84 -8.57
CA THR A 356 -8.64 -19.20 -8.02
C THR A 356 -8.00 -19.26 -6.64
N LEU A 357 -8.72 -19.84 -5.67
CA LEU A 357 -8.19 -20.25 -4.37
C LEU A 357 -7.82 -21.73 -4.45
N ALA A 358 -6.64 -22.10 -3.96
CA ALA A 358 -6.22 -23.49 -3.84
C ALA A 358 -5.40 -23.73 -2.57
N TYR A 359 -5.50 -24.92 -1.97
CA TYR A 359 -4.66 -25.35 -0.86
C TYR A 359 -4.65 -26.87 -0.78
N ARG A 360 -3.70 -27.43 -0.04
CA ARG A 360 -3.65 -28.85 0.33
C ARG A 360 -4.26 -29.06 1.70
N LEU A 361 -5.08 -30.10 1.82
CA LEU A 361 -5.73 -30.51 3.06
C LEU A 361 -5.34 -31.95 3.40
N LEU A 362 -4.97 -32.20 4.65
CA LEU A 362 -4.82 -33.54 5.22
C LEU A 362 -5.70 -33.66 6.47
N PRO A 363 -6.91 -34.22 6.35
CA PRO A 363 -7.77 -34.52 7.48
C PRO A 363 -7.13 -35.62 8.35
N LYS A 364 -6.99 -35.43 9.66
CA LYS A 364 -6.47 -36.46 10.58
C LYS A 364 -7.55 -37.42 11.08
N ASN A 365 -8.80 -37.01 11.00
CA ASN A 365 -9.99 -37.80 11.29
C ASN A 365 -11.16 -37.35 10.38
N ASP A 366 -12.30 -38.04 10.46
CA ASP A 366 -13.44 -37.73 9.58
C ASP A 366 -13.98 -36.29 9.78
N ARG A 367 -14.00 -35.78 11.02
CA ARG A 367 -14.43 -34.41 11.31
C ARG A 367 -13.49 -33.35 10.75
N GLY A 368 -12.19 -33.64 10.71
CA GLY A 368 -11.17 -32.81 10.09
C GLY A 368 -11.42 -32.52 8.61
N ARG A 369 -12.24 -33.33 7.93
CA ARG A 369 -12.62 -33.09 6.52
C ARG A 369 -13.45 -31.83 6.33
N SER A 370 -14.08 -31.32 7.39
CA SER A 370 -14.85 -30.05 7.38
C SER A 370 -13.99 -28.82 7.71
N VAL A 371 -12.68 -29.01 7.91
CA VAL A 371 -11.72 -27.91 8.00
C VAL A 371 -11.47 -27.35 6.61
N HIS A 372 -11.58 -26.03 6.47
CA HIS A 372 -11.49 -25.35 5.18
C HIS A 372 -10.82 -23.99 5.28
N VAL A 373 -10.36 -23.46 4.14
CA VAL A 373 -9.93 -22.06 4.00
C VAL A 373 -11.14 -21.25 3.55
N ASP A 374 -11.44 -20.14 4.22
CA ASP A 374 -12.51 -19.20 3.85
C ASP A 374 -11.93 -17.81 3.58
N LEU A 375 -12.65 -16.97 2.83
CA LEU A 375 -12.20 -15.63 2.48
C LEU A 375 -13.22 -14.61 2.97
N LEU A 376 -12.78 -13.68 3.82
CA LEU A 376 -13.57 -12.51 4.22
C LEU A 376 -13.25 -11.37 3.26
N PHE A 377 -14.28 -10.86 2.59
CA PHE A 377 -14.18 -9.74 1.66
C PHE A 377 -14.36 -8.40 2.37
N SER A 378 -13.88 -7.33 1.74
CA SER A 378 -13.98 -5.94 2.24
C SER A 378 -15.40 -5.42 2.45
N ASP A 379 -16.41 -6.06 1.86
CA ASP A 379 -17.83 -5.76 2.07
C ASP A 379 -18.44 -6.53 3.26
N GLY A 380 -17.64 -7.31 3.98
CA GLY A 380 -18.03 -8.09 5.15
C GLY A 380 -18.59 -9.49 4.83
N THR A 381 -18.83 -9.81 3.56
CA THR A 381 -19.29 -11.16 3.18
C THR A 381 -18.15 -12.17 3.16
N ARG A 382 -18.48 -13.46 3.33
CA ARG A 382 -17.51 -14.57 3.22
C ARG A 382 -17.73 -15.43 1.99
N LEU A 383 -16.68 -16.05 1.47
CA LEU A 383 -16.79 -17.00 0.36
C LEU A 383 -17.78 -18.14 0.68
N SER A 384 -17.76 -18.62 1.92
CA SER A 384 -18.73 -19.60 2.44
C SER A 384 -20.20 -19.17 2.32
N GLU A 385 -20.50 -17.88 2.40
CA GLU A 385 -21.86 -17.33 2.31
C GLU A 385 -22.34 -17.18 0.86
N LEU A 386 -21.43 -17.27 -0.11
CA LEU A 386 -21.74 -17.19 -1.54
C LEU A 386 -22.09 -18.55 -2.16
N ASN A 387 -22.22 -19.61 -1.34
CA ASN A 387 -22.41 -21.00 -1.78
C ASN A 387 -21.36 -21.45 -2.81
N ALA A 388 -20.12 -21.00 -2.61
CA ALA A 388 -19.00 -21.38 -3.44
C ALA A 388 -18.83 -22.90 -3.49
N ARG A 389 -18.29 -23.40 -4.61
CA ARG A 389 -18.08 -24.83 -4.83
C ARG A 389 -16.62 -25.13 -5.09
N ALA A 390 -16.19 -26.31 -4.65
CA ALA A 390 -14.92 -26.87 -5.04
C ALA A 390 -14.95 -27.31 -6.53
N ALA A 391 -13.78 -27.57 -7.11
CA ALA A 391 -13.65 -28.01 -8.50
C ALA A 391 -14.43 -29.30 -8.84
N ASP A 392 -14.76 -30.12 -7.84
CA ASP A 392 -15.61 -31.32 -7.99
C ASP A 392 -17.12 -31.03 -7.83
N SER A 393 -17.51 -29.74 -7.81
CA SER A 393 -18.87 -29.23 -7.61
C SER A 393 -19.47 -29.43 -6.20
N SER A 394 -18.75 -30.03 -5.26
CA SER A 394 -19.18 -30.10 -3.87
C SER A 394 -19.17 -28.72 -3.21
N LEU A 395 -19.97 -28.52 -2.16
CA LEU A 395 -19.98 -27.24 -1.43
C LEU A 395 -18.60 -26.97 -0.81
N TRP A 396 -18.14 -25.73 -0.89
CA TRP A 396 -16.80 -25.35 -0.44
C TRP A 396 -16.57 -25.64 1.05
N ILE A 397 -17.57 -25.37 1.89
CA ILE A 397 -17.52 -25.66 3.33
C ILE A 397 -17.88 -27.12 3.69
N GLY A 398 -18.02 -28.00 2.69
CA GLY A 398 -18.35 -29.41 2.89
C GLY A 398 -17.18 -30.25 3.40
N ALA A 399 -17.41 -31.56 3.52
CA ALA A 399 -16.39 -32.52 3.91
C ALA A 399 -15.51 -32.93 2.71
N HIS A 400 -14.24 -32.57 2.76
CA HIS A 400 -13.28 -32.78 1.66
C HIS A 400 -12.15 -33.73 2.01
N GLY A 401 -11.55 -34.33 0.97
CA GLY A 401 -10.38 -35.18 1.09
C GLY A 401 -10.61 -36.51 1.82
N ALA A 402 -9.59 -37.37 1.80
CA ALA A 402 -9.57 -38.64 2.52
C ALA A 402 -8.74 -38.53 3.82
N VAL A 403 -9.19 -39.21 4.87
CA VAL A 403 -8.50 -39.21 6.17
C VAL A 403 -7.06 -39.74 6.01
N ASN A 404 -6.11 -39.01 6.58
CA ASN A 404 -4.66 -39.22 6.53
C ASN A 404 -4.07 -39.23 5.11
N ARG A 405 -4.71 -38.57 4.15
CA ARG A 405 -4.19 -38.35 2.79
C ARG A 405 -4.18 -36.86 2.47
N TRP A 406 -3.13 -36.40 1.80
CA TRP A 406 -3.11 -35.07 1.22
C TRP A 406 -3.97 -35.02 -0.03
N ASP A 407 -4.87 -34.06 -0.08
CA ASP A 407 -5.68 -33.74 -1.26
C ASP A 407 -5.58 -32.24 -1.57
N THR A 408 -5.60 -31.87 -2.86
CA THR A 408 -5.60 -30.47 -3.28
C THR A 408 -7.02 -30.01 -3.56
N LEU A 409 -7.44 -28.96 -2.88
CA LEU A 409 -8.73 -28.30 -3.07
C LEU A 409 -8.55 -27.04 -3.89
N ARG A 410 -9.52 -26.77 -4.77
CA ARG A 410 -9.54 -25.61 -5.67
C ARG A 410 -10.94 -25.03 -5.73
N CYS A 411 -11.06 -23.72 -5.70
CA CYS A 411 -12.29 -22.95 -5.89
C CYS A 411 -12.04 -21.81 -6.89
N ALA A 412 -12.88 -21.71 -7.91
CA ALA A 412 -12.88 -20.59 -8.86
C ALA A 412 -13.59 -19.38 -8.22
N VAL A 413 -12.92 -18.73 -7.26
CA VAL A 413 -13.45 -17.59 -6.48
C VAL A 413 -13.97 -16.46 -7.38
N GLY A 414 -13.35 -16.26 -8.54
CA GLY A 414 -13.76 -15.28 -9.55
C GLY A 414 -15.18 -15.47 -10.11
N GLU A 415 -15.75 -16.67 -10.05
CA GLU A 415 -17.14 -16.91 -10.45
C GLU A 415 -18.15 -16.37 -9.42
N TYR A 416 -17.75 -16.30 -8.15
CA TYR A 416 -18.66 -15.98 -7.03
C TYR A 416 -18.49 -14.54 -6.54
N ALA A 417 -17.28 -14.00 -6.62
CA ALA A 417 -16.92 -12.72 -6.01
C ALA A 417 -16.15 -11.75 -6.93
N PRO A 418 -16.41 -11.68 -8.25
CA PRO A 418 -15.66 -10.78 -9.13
C PRO A 418 -15.80 -9.32 -8.70
N GLY A 419 -14.71 -8.57 -8.73
CA GLY A 419 -14.64 -7.17 -8.30
C GLY A 419 -14.62 -6.95 -6.79
N LYS A 420 -14.79 -8.00 -5.97
CA LYS A 420 -14.58 -7.89 -4.52
C LYS A 420 -13.08 -7.85 -4.20
N THR A 421 -12.75 -7.39 -3.01
CA THR A 421 -11.38 -7.45 -2.48
C THR A 421 -11.35 -8.35 -1.25
N ILE A 422 -10.49 -9.36 -1.26
CA ILE A 422 -10.21 -10.23 -0.11
C ILE A 422 -9.47 -9.39 0.93
N GLN A 423 -10.05 -9.29 2.12
CA GLN A 423 -9.50 -8.53 3.24
C GLN A 423 -8.82 -9.44 4.28
N THR A 424 -9.35 -10.65 4.46
CA THR A 424 -8.78 -11.61 5.41
C THR A 424 -8.95 -13.03 4.92
N VAL A 425 -7.88 -13.82 4.97
CA VAL A 425 -7.94 -15.27 4.80
C VAL A 425 -8.22 -15.89 6.15
N LEU A 426 -9.27 -16.70 6.21
CA LEU A 426 -9.70 -17.43 7.38
C LEU A 426 -9.41 -18.92 7.21
N VAL A 427 -9.25 -19.62 8.33
CA VAL A 427 -9.33 -21.09 8.38
C VAL A 427 -10.45 -21.45 9.32
N GLY A 428 -11.40 -22.24 8.83
CA GLY A 428 -12.65 -22.55 9.50
C GLY A 428 -12.87 -24.04 9.72
N TYR A 429 -13.66 -24.36 10.73
CA TYR A 429 -14.42 -25.59 10.88
C TYR A 429 -15.89 -25.20 10.92
N ASP A 430 -16.73 -25.79 10.08
CA ASP A 430 -18.18 -25.58 10.09
C ASP A 430 -18.87 -26.90 9.77
N ARG A 431 -19.69 -27.40 10.70
CA ARG A 431 -20.44 -28.65 10.53
C ARG A 431 -21.77 -28.59 11.26
N ALA A 432 -22.79 -29.16 10.62
CA ALA A 432 -24.20 -28.97 10.99
C ALA A 432 -24.81 -30.06 11.90
N ALA A 433 -24.11 -31.11 12.32
CA ALA A 433 -24.61 -32.08 13.32
C ALA A 433 -23.56 -33.14 13.69
N GLU A 434 -22.73 -32.90 14.71
CA GLU A 434 -21.92 -33.96 15.34
C GLU A 434 -21.38 -33.52 16.70
N THR A 435 -20.69 -34.41 17.43
CA THR A 435 -19.86 -34.03 18.59
C THR A 435 -18.52 -34.77 18.56
N GLY A 436 -17.49 -34.16 19.14
CA GLY A 436 -16.16 -34.75 19.32
C GLY A 436 -15.05 -34.08 18.51
N ASP A 437 -13.84 -34.61 18.66
CA ASP A 437 -12.62 -33.95 18.19
C ASP A 437 -12.49 -33.94 16.66
N PHE A 438 -12.06 -32.79 16.11
CA PHE A 438 -11.63 -32.63 14.73
C PHE A 438 -10.15 -32.26 14.69
N SER A 439 -9.45 -32.73 13.65
CA SER A 439 -8.07 -32.32 13.39
C SER A 439 -7.74 -32.42 11.90
N ALA A 440 -7.06 -31.42 11.36
CA ALA A 440 -6.57 -31.39 9.99
C ALA A 440 -5.31 -30.54 9.85
N TRP A 441 -4.54 -30.80 8.80
CA TRP A 441 -3.40 -29.97 8.41
C TRP A 441 -3.68 -29.31 7.07
N ILE A 442 -3.27 -28.06 6.93
CA ILE A 442 -3.38 -27.27 5.70
C ILE A 442 -1.97 -26.92 5.23
N ASP A 443 -1.79 -26.95 3.91
CA ASP A 443 -0.55 -26.56 3.26
C ASP A 443 -0.77 -25.93 1.87
N ASP A 444 0.27 -25.38 1.24
CA ASP A 444 0.28 -24.89 -0.16
C ASP A 444 -0.90 -23.93 -0.51
N LEU A 445 -1.29 -23.07 0.43
CA LEU A 445 -2.36 -22.10 0.20
C LEU A 445 -1.94 -21.07 -0.85
N SER A 446 -2.79 -20.89 -1.86
CA SER A 446 -2.63 -19.91 -2.92
C SER A 446 -3.95 -19.26 -3.31
N ILE A 447 -3.90 -17.97 -3.63
CA ILE A 447 -4.99 -17.17 -4.19
C ILE A 447 -4.40 -16.44 -5.38
N ILE A 448 -4.71 -16.90 -6.59
CA ILE A 448 -4.08 -16.41 -7.82
C ILE A 448 -5.12 -16.17 -8.92
N PRO A 449 -5.09 -15.03 -9.63
CA PRO A 449 -5.77 -14.89 -10.92
C PRO A 449 -5.09 -15.71 -12.00
N SER A 450 -5.85 -16.11 -13.02
CA SER A 450 -5.24 -16.59 -14.26
C SER A 450 -4.58 -15.40 -14.96
N VAL A 451 -3.27 -15.48 -15.14
CA VAL A 451 -2.43 -14.43 -15.75
C VAL A 451 -2.43 -14.50 -17.28
N THR A 452 -3.44 -15.14 -17.89
CA THR A 452 -3.54 -15.23 -19.35
C THR A 452 -3.91 -13.86 -19.91
N LEU A 453 -2.92 -13.17 -20.47
CA LEU A 453 -3.13 -11.91 -21.17
C LEU A 453 -3.78 -12.18 -22.54
N PRO A 454 -4.72 -11.34 -22.98
CA PRO A 454 -5.28 -11.46 -24.32
C PRO A 454 -4.21 -11.18 -25.36
N GLU A 455 -4.10 -12.02 -26.39
CA GLU A 455 -3.26 -11.75 -27.55
C GLU A 455 -3.61 -10.36 -28.14
N PRO A 456 -2.62 -9.53 -28.53
CA PRO A 456 -1.18 -9.78 -28.62
C PRO A 456 -0.37 -9.29 -27.40
N TRP A 457 -1.00 -9.11 -26.23
CA TRP A 457 -0.35 -8.57 -25.04
C TRP A 457 0.57 -9.58 -24.36
N ARG A 458 1.74 -9.10 -23.93
CA ARG A 458 2.70 -9.86 -23.12
C ARG A 458 3.29 -9.02 -22.01
N GLY A 459 3.62 -9.66 -20.89
CA GLY A 459 4.29 -9.06 -19.75
C GLY A 459 5.76 -9.47 -19.72
N ASP A 460 6.66 -8.50 -19.79
CA ASP A 460 8.11 -8.69 -19.78
C ASP A 460 8.74 -7.98 -18.58
N ASN A 461 9.60 -8.67 -17.84
CA ASN A 461 10.49 -8.05 -16.87
C ASN A 461 11.69 -7.46 -17.62
N ILE A 462 11.84 -6.14 -17.57
CA ILE A 462 13.03 -5.45 -18.08
C ILE A 462 14.07 -5.46 -16.97
N GLY A 463 15.23 -6.08 -17.24
CA GLY A 463 16.24 -6.32 -16.21
C GLY A 463 15.83 -7.43 -15.24
N THR A 464 16.19 -7.27 -13.96
CA THR A 464 15.94 -8.27 -12.91
C THR A 464 15.17 -7.68 -11.72
N PRO A 465 13.93 -7.18 -11.92
CA PRO A 465 13.08 -6.77 -10.81
C PRO A 465 12.81 -7.97 -9.89
N ALA A 466 12.94 -7.77 -8.58
CA ALA A 466 12.75 -8.79 -7.57
C ALA A 466 11.88 -8.23 -6.42
N PRO A 467 10.63 -8.69 -6.24
CA PRO A 467 9.94 -9.70 -7.05
C PRO A 467 9.61 -9.20 -8.47
N GLY A 468 9.56 -10.12 -9.44
CA GLY A 468 9.17 -9.79 -10.82
C GLY A 468 7.75 -9.22 -10.92
N GLY A 469 7.44 -8.57 -12.03
CA GLY A 469 6.11 -8.02 -12.29
C GLY A 469 5.12 -9.04 -12.81
N VAL A 470 3.84 -8.74 -12.63
CA VAL A 470 2.69 -9.53 -13.06
C VAL A 470 1.64 -8.58 -13.65
N ALA A 471 0.96 -9.04 -14.71
CA ALA A 471 -0.22 -8.39 -15.28
C ALA A 471 -1.41 -9.35 -15.32
N VAL A 472 -2.60 -8.80 -15.10
CA VAL A 472 -3.89 -9.50 -15.24
C VAL A 472 -4.79 -8.65 -16.12
N ALA A 473 -5.48 -9.27 -17.06
CA ALA A 473 -6.52 -8.65 -17.85
C ALA A 473 -7.89 -9.12 -17.34
N ASP A 474 -8.80 -8.19 -17.07
CA ASP A 474 -10.16 -8.48 -16.63
C ASP A 474 -11.13 -7.43 -17.19
N ASN A 475 -12.15 -7.86 -17.94
CA ASN A 475 -13.24 -7.02 -18.47
C ASN A 475 -12.80 -5.61 -18.94
N ASP A 476 -11.89 -5.54 -19.92
CA ASP A 476 -11.31 -4.32 -20.53
C ASP A 476 -10.33 -3.50 -19.67
N ALA A 477 -10.00 -3.98 -18.46
CA ALA A 477 -8.98 -3.40 -17.60
C ALA A 477 -7.72 -4.27 -17.53
N PHE A 478 -6.57 -3.61 -17.32
CA PHE A 478 -5.29 -4.25 -17.02
C PHE A 478 -4.80 -3.83 -15.65
N PHE A 479 -4.50 -4.82 -14.81
CA PHE A 479 -3.95 -4.65 -13.48
C PHE A 479 -2.50 -5.10 -13.49
N LEU A 480 -1.60 -4.20 -13.17
CA LEU A 480 -0.17 -4.46 -13.14
C LEU A 480 0.34 -4.30 -11.71
N GLN A 481 1.23 -5.20 -11.30
CA GLN A 481 2.00 -5.07 -10.07
C GLN A 481 3.45 -5.38 -10.35
N ALA A 482 4.38 -4.54 -9.89
CA ALA A 482 5.81 -4.80 -10.08
C ALA A 482 6.72 -4.10 -9.08
N SER A 483 7.92 -4.65 -8.91
CA SER A 483 9.06 -4.00 -8.26
C SER A 483 10.00 -3.41 -9.31
N GLY A 484 11.17 -2.95 -8.87
CA GLY A 484 12.28 -2.57 -9.74
C GLY A 484 12.71 -1.14 -9.50
N THR A 485 13.98 -0.85 -9.82
CA THR A 485 14.61 0.46 -9.59
C THR A 485 14.31 1.50 -10.67
N GLY A 486 13.53 1.13 -11.69
CA GLY A 486 13.08 1.99 -12.76
C GLY A 486 14.10 2.10 -13.89
N LEU A 487 14.21 3.28 -14.49
CA LEU A 487 15.21 3.57 -15.52
C LEU A 487 16.50 4.05 -14.86
N GLN A 488 17.59 3.31 -15.00
CA GLN A 488 18.87 3.61 -14.36
C GLN A 488 20.02 3.55 -15.35
N PHE A 489 21.10 4.29 -15.09
CA PHE A 489 22.31 4.25 -15.93
C PHE A 489 22.99 2.88 -15.90
N GLY A 490 22.94 2.18 -14.76
CA GLY A 490 23.51 0.84 -14.56
C GLY A 490 22.65 -0.33 -15.07
N GLY A 491 21.50 -0.05 -15.67
CA GLY A 491 20.56 -1.06 -16.18
C GLY A 491 19.12 -0.79 -15.73
N ASP A 492 18.18 -0.87 -16.67
CA ASP A 492 16.76 -0.72 -16.37
C ASP A 492 16.24 -1.91 -15.55
N SER A 493 15.36 -1.66 -14.58
CA SER A 493 14.68 -2.68 -13.78
C SER A 493 13.22 -2.30 -13.53
N PHE A 494 12.29 -2.86 -14.30
CA PHE A 494 10.85 -2.58 -14.21
C PHE A 494 10.03 -3.62 -14.97
N PHE A 495 8.69 -3.52 -14.94
CA PHE A 495 7.80 -4.40 -15.69
C PHE A 495 7.08 -3.69 -16.84
N LEU A 496 7.02 -4.35 -18.00
CA LEU A 496 6.43 -3.85 -19.23
C LEU A 496 5.31 -4.78 -19.71
N LEU A 497 4.08 -4.30 -19.74
CA LEU A 497 2.98 -4.91 -20.47
C LEU A 497 2.94 -4.30 -21.87
N SER A 498 3.22 -5.06 -22.92
CA SER A 498 3.32 -4.52 -24.29
C SER A 498 2.85 -5.48 -25.36
N GLN A 499 2.64 -4.94 -26.56
CA GLN A 499 2.50 -5.72 -27.78
C GLN A 499 3.55 -5.27 -28.81
N PRO A 500 3.98 -6.17 -29.71
CA PRO A 500 4.89 -5.81 -30.80
C PRO A 500 4.11 -5.05 -31.88
N PHE A 501 4.74 -4.04 -32.48
CA PHE A 501 4.13 -3.28 -33.56
C PHE A 501 5.20 -2.86 -34.58
N THR A 502 4.83 -2.80 -35.86
CA THR A 502 5.72 -2.34 -36.93
C THR A 502 5.17 -1.09 -37.62
N GLY A 503 5.96 -0.02 -37.65
CA GLY A 503 5.63 1.24 -38.34
C GLY A 503 5.16 2.36 -37.41
N ASP A 504 4.23 3.16 -37.90
CA ASP A 504 3.67 4.33 -37.21
C ASP A 504 2.48 3.93 -36.35
N LEU A 505 2.44 4.41 -35.12
CA LEU A 505 1.47 3.98 -34.12
C LEU A 505 1.14 5.05 -33.10
N ALA A 506 0.00 4.89 -32.45
CA ALA A 506 -0.32 5.55 -31.19
C ALA A 506 -0.57 4.50 -30.10
N VAL A 507 0.07 4.68 -28.94
CA VAL A 507 -0.32 4.00 -27.70
C VAL A 507 -1.12 4.98 -26.86
N THR A 508 -2.30 4.56 -26.40
CA THR A 508 -3.20 5.34 -25.55
C THR A 508 -3.62 4.49 -24.35
N ALA A 509 -3.70 5.07 -23.16
CA ALA A 509 -4.26 4.42 -21.98
C ALA A 509 -4.86 5.44 -21.02
N ARG A 510 -5.87 5.03 -20.26
CA ARG A 510 -6.27 5.72 -19.03
C ARG A 510 -5.57 5.04 -17.88
N LEU A 511 -4.76 5.77 -17.13
CA LEU A 511 -4.23 5.32 -15.85
C LEU A 511 -5.26 5.69 -14.79
N ASP A 512 -6.03 4.71 -14.32
CA ASP A 512 -7.14 4.92 -13.38
C ASP A 512 -6.63 5.05 -11.93
N ARG A 513 -5.61 4.26 -11.59
CA ARG A 513 -5.03 4.22 -10.24
C ARG A 513 -3.56 3.82 -10.27
N ILE A 514 -2.78 4.36 -9.33
CA ILE A 514 -1.42 3.90 -8.98
C ILE A 514 -1.28 3.97 -7.46
N ASP A 515 -0.66 2.95 -6.85
CA ASP A 515 -0.33 3.00 -5.41
C ASP A 515 0.75 4.08 -5.14
N PRO A 516 0.67 4.81 -4.02
CA PRO A 516 1.66 5.82 -3.66
C PRO A 516 2.96 5.16 -3.15
N LEU A 517 4.11 5.53 -3.72
CA LEU A 517 5.44 5.20 -3.21
C LEU A 517 6.39 6.42 -3.26
N GLN A 518 7.47 6.35 -2.49
CA GLN A 518 8.51 7.38 -2.40
C GLN A 518 9.50 7.29 -3.58
N GLY A 519 10.07 8.43 -3.98
CA GLY A 519 11.13 8.50 -4.98
C GLY A 519 10.65 8.42 -6.43
N ASN A 520 11.40 7.69 -7.26
CA ASN A 520 11.25 7.67 -8.73
C ASN A 520 10.23 6.64 -9.24
N ALA A 521 9.28 6.22 -8.38
CA ALA A 521 8.28 5.23 -8.76
C ALA A 521 7.41 5.78 -9.90
N PHE A 522 6.97 4.91 -10.82
CA PHE A 522 6.15 5.35 -11.94
C PHE A 522 5.15 4.31 -12.41
N ALA A 523 4.06 4.80 -13.00
CA ALA A 523 3.18 4.05 -13.87
C ALA A 523 2.81 4.92 -15.09
N GLY A 524 2.82 4.34 -16.28
CA GLY A 524 2.50 5.07 -17.51
C GLY A 524 2.57 4.20 -18.75
N ILE A 525 2.73 4.85 -19.90
CA ILE A 525 2.86 4.19 -21.19
C ILE A 525 4.25 4.38 -21.78
N MET A 526 4.68 3.42 -22.60
CA MET A 526 6.02 3.38 -23.18
C MET A 526 5.98 2.85 -24.61
N ILE A 527 6.79 3.44 -25.48
CA ILE A 527 7.26 2.83 -26.72
C ILE A 527 8.75 2.55 -26.56
N ARG A 528 9.17 1.31 -26.77
CA ARG A 528 10.53 0.83 -26.54
C ARG A 528 10.97 -0.06 -27.68
N GLU A 529 12.23 -0.01 -28.04
CA GLU A 529 12.75 -0.80 -29.15
C GLU A 529 12.77 -2.31 -28.88
N SER A 530 13.18 -2.74 -27.67
CA SER A 530 13.28 -4.16 -27.32
C SER A 530 13.18 -4.38 -25.81
N ILE A 531 13.14 -5.65 -25.39
CA ILE A 531 13.18 -6.04 -23.98
C ILE A 531 14.58 -5.92 -23.35
N SER A 532 15.62 -5.64 -24.14
CA SER A 532 16.98 -5.50 -23.61
C SER A 532 17.05 -4.32 -22.64
N PRO A 533 17.69 -4.47 -21.47
CA PRO A 533 18.01 -3.34 -20.62
C PRO A 533 18.76 -2.27 -21.41
N LEU A 534 18.50 -0.99 -21.10
CA LEU A 534 19.13 0.16 -21.75
C LEU A 534 18.82 0.36 -23.25
N SER A 535 17.79 -0.28 -23.81
CA SER A 535 17.35 0.01 -25.18
C SER A 535 16.74 1.42 -25.31
N ARG A 536 16.71 1.93 -26.55
CA ARG A 536 16.01 3.17 -26.92
C ARG A 536 14.54 3.10 -26.49
N LEU A 537 14.03 4.20 -25.94
CA LEU A 537 12.64 4.31 -25.46
C LEU A 537 12.13 5.74 -25.48
N VAL A 538 10.81 5.88 -25.52
CA VAL A 538 10.04 7.07 -25.14
C VAL A 538 8.95 6.63 -24.18
N GLN A 539 8.90 7.25 -23.00
CA GLN A 539 7.93 6.98 -21.95
C GLN A 539 7.20 8.27 -21.57
N LEU A 540 5.90 8.14 -21.32
CA LEU A 540 5.07 9.15 -20.68
C LEU A 540 4.46 8.50 -19.43
N ALA A 541 4.85 8.95 -18.24
CA ALA A 541 4.41 8.33 -17.00
C ALA A 541 4.12 9.34 -15.89
N LEU A 542 3.24 8.93 -14.99
CA LEU A 542 2.98 9.64 -13.74
C LEU A 542 3.97 9.14 -12.68
N PHE A 543 4.72 10.09 -12.12
CA PHE A 543 5.59 9.90 -10.98
C PHE A 543 4.93 10.56 -9.76
N PRO A 544 4.66 9.85 -8.66
CA PRO A 544 3.98 10.43 -7.49
C PRO A 544 4.65 11.71 -6.97
N GLN A 545 5.99 11.77 -7.00
CA GLN A 545 6.75 12.92 -6.51
C GLN A 545 6.89 14.07 -7.53
N TYR A 546 6.95 13.76 -8.83
CA TYR A 546 7.30 14.74 -9.89
C TYR A 546 6.13 15.13 -10.81
N GLY A 547 5.03 14.38 -10.77
CA GLY A 547 3.93 14.52 -11.71
C GLY A 547 4.19 13.80 -13.02
N ILE A 548 3.57 14.28 -14.11
CA ILE A 548 3.74 13.68 -15.43
C ILE A 548 5.12 14.03 -15.98
N GLN A 549 5.90 13.02 -16.40
CA GLN A 549 7.18 13.21 -17.06
C GLN A 549 7.23 12.49 -18.41
N THR A 550 7.91 13.09 -19.37
CA THR A 550 8.39 12.40 -20.57
C THR A 550 9.85 12.00 -20.36
N SER A 551 10.14 10.70 -20.47
CA SER A 551 11.49 10.13 -20.36
C SER A 551 11.90 9.53 -21.70
N THR A 552 13.09 9.87 -22.18
CA THR A 552 13.59 9.46 -23.50
C THR A 552 15.00 8.90 -23.42
N ARG A 553 15.25 7.77 -24.07
CA ARG A 553 16.61 7.27 -24.33
C ARG A 553 16.87 7.31 -25.84
N VAL A 554 17.72 8.23 -26.28
CA VAL A 554 18.00 8.46 -27.70
C VAL A 554 18.96 7.42 -28.29
N GLN A 555 19.92 6.94 -27.49
CA GLN A 555 20.91 5.93 -27.88
C GLN A 555 20.89 4.76 -26.89
N SER A 556 21.02 3.52 -27.38
CA SER A 556 21.15 2.37 -26.49
C SER A 556 22.38 2.51 -25.58
N ASN A 557 22.30 2.00 -24.34
CA ASN A 557 23.37 2.11 -23.34
C ASN A 557 23.73 3.55 -22.92
N SER A 558 22.78 4.50 -23.05
CA SER A 558 22.94 5.89 -22.59
C SER A 558 21.97 6.25 -21.46
N GLY A 559 22.20 7.40 -20.83
CA GLY A 559 21.32 7.96 -19.80
C GLY A 559 19.94 8.37 -20.35
N ILE A 560 18.99 8.57 -19.44
CA ILE A 560 17.64 9.06 -19.77
C ILE A 560 17.65 10.59 -19.80
N GLN A 561 17.04 11.16 -20.83
CA GLN A 561 16.64 12.57 -20.87
C GLN A 561 15.20 12.70 -20.35
N GLN A 562 14.97 13.62 -19.42
CA GLN A 562 13.67 13.77 -18.76
C GLN A 562 13.12 15.19 -18.92
N THR A 563 11.82 15.30 -19.09
CA THR A 563 11.09 16.57 -19.08
C THR A 563 9.85 16.44 -18.20
N THR A 564 9.79 17.27 -17.15
CA THR A 564 8.67 17.29 -16.19
C THR A 564 7.60 18.29 -16.60
N HIS A 565 6.36 17.83 -16.69
CA HIS A 565 5.21 18.63 -17.11
C HIS A 565 4.44 19.17 -15.91
N ILE A 566 5.04 20.13 -15.21
CA ILE A 566 4.55 20.67 -13.93
C ILE A 566 3.13 21.27 -13.99
N SER A 567 2.68 21.72 -15.16
CA SER A 567 1.34 22.28 -15.36
C SER A 567 0.24 21.21 -15.38
N ILE A 568 0.58 19.92 -15.39
CA ILE A 568 -0.38 18.82 -15.43
C ILE A 568 -0.65 18.33 -13.99
N PRO A 569 -1.93 18.18 -13.59
CA PRO A 569 -2.30 17.63 -12.29
C PRO A 569 -1.65 16.27 -12.02
N ARG A 570 -1.19 16.07 -10.78
CA ARG A 570 -0.50 14.85 -10.33
C ARG A 570 -1.47 13.79 -9.83
N THR A 571 -2.61 13.65 -10.50
CA THR A 571 -3.73 12.85 -10.03
C THR A 571 -4.16 11.84 -11.08
N THR A 572 -4.62 10.68 -10.62
CA THR A 572 -5.43 9.76 -11.43
C THR A 572 -6.92 10.06 -11.21
N PRO A 573 -7.82 9.71 -12.14
CA PRO A 573 -7.54 9.10 -13.44
C PRO A 573 -6.93 10.10 -14.44
N VAL A 574 -6.05 9.65 -15.33
CA VAL A 574 -5.44 10.50 -16.38
C VAL A 574 -5.27 9.71 -17.68
N TRP A 575 -5.58 10.34 -18.82
CA TRP A 575 -5.33 9.76 -20.13
C TRP A 575 -3.96 10.12 -20.65
N LEU A 576 -3.20 9.13 -21.08
CA LEU A 576 -1.85 9.24 -21.61
C LEU A 576 -1.85 8.80 -23.09
N LYS A 577 -1.07 9.49 -23.93
CA LYS A 577 -0.84 9.07 -25.32
C LYS A 577 0.59 9.35 -25.78
N ILE A 578 1.17 8.40 -26.50
CA ILE A 578 2.41 8.58 -27.28
C ILE A 578 2.10 8.25 -28.72
N VAL A 579 2.47 9.15 -29.62
CA VAL A 579 2.33 9.01 -31.07
C VAL A 579 3.72 8.88 -31.68
N LYS A 580 3.95 7.85 -32.49
CA LYS A 580 5.18 7.61 -33.25
C LYS A 580 4.89 7.75 -34.74
N SER A 581 5.54 8.72 -35.39
CA SER A 581 5.54 8.89 -36.85
C SER A 581 6.97 8.90 -37.37
N GLY A 582 7.36 7.85 -38.09
CA GLY A 582 8.75 7.56 -38.43
C GLY A 582 9.60 7.44 -37.17
N GLN A 583 10.53 8.39 -37.00
CA GLN A 583 11.43 8.52 -35.84
C GLN A 583 11.04 9.63 -34.87
N ARG A 584 9.92 10.32 -35.14
CA ARG A 584 9.40 11.41 -34.32
C ARG A 584 8.34 10.88 -33.36
N PHE A 585 8.42 11.30 -32.10
CA PHE A 585 7.54 10.89 -31.02
C PHE A 585 6.92 12.12 -30.34
N MET A 586 5.60 12.13 -30.25
CA MET A 586 4.85 13.18 -29.57
C MET A 586 4.07 12.61 -28.39
N THR A 587 4.16 13.27 -27.23
CA THR A 587 3.45 12.86 -26.01
C THR A 587 2.28 13.80 -25.72
N TYR A 588 1.18 13.25 -25.22
CA TYR A 588 -0.04 14.00 -24.91
C TYR A 588 -0.69 13.49 -23.63
N VAL A 589 -1.41 14.39 -22.95
CA VAL A 589 -2.25 14.06 -21.80
C VAL A 589 -3.67 14.58 -22.04
N SER A 590 -4.66 13.91 -21.47
CA SER A 590 -6.05 14.36 -21.49
C SER A 590 -6.75 14.00 -20.17
N GLN A 591 -7.77 14.77 -19.82
CA GLN A 591 -8.66 14.45 -18.68
C GLN A 591 -9.91 13.69 -19.13
N ASP A 592 -10.29 13.80 -20.40
CA ASP A 592 -11.59 13.34 -20.92
C ASP A 592 -11.49 12.44 -22.16
N SER A 593 -10.28 12.11 -22.62
CA SER A 593 -9.96 11.36 -23.85
C SER A 593 -10.31 12.05 -25.17
N ALA A 594 -10.99 13.20 -25.13
CA ALA A 594 -11.46 13.94 -26.30
C ALA A 594 -10.52 15.11 -26.65
N ALA A 595 -10.13 15.91 -25.65
CA ALA A 595 -9.23 17.04 -25.83
C ALA A 595 -7.80 16.67 -25.39
N TRP A 596 -6.87 16.65 -26.33
CA TRP A 596 -5.46 16.26 -26.10
C TRP A 596 -4.49 17.45 -26.07
N GLY A 597 -4.94 18.66 -26.43
CA GLY A 597 -4.12 19.87 -26.44
C GLY A 597 -2.93 19.80 -27.40
N ALA A 598 -1.96 20.69 -27.20
CA ALA A 598 -0.66 20.63 -27.88
C ALA A 598 0.19 19.49 -27.30
N PRO A 599 1.16 18.93 -28.07
CA PRO A 599 2.08 17.94 -27.56
C PRO A 599 2.83 18.46 -26.32
N LEU A 600 2.92 17.64 -25.28
CA LEU A 600 3.76 17.90 -24.11
C LEU A 600 5.25 17.83 -24.46
N SER A 601 5.62 16.92 -25.34
CA SER A 601 6.98 16.80 -25.87
C SER A 601 6.94 16.31 -27.30
N ASP A 602 7.97 16.69 -28.05
CA ASP A 602 8.20 16.32 -29.44
C ASP A 602 9.68 15.98 -29.59
N VAL A 603 9.99 14.69 -29.66
CA VAL A 603 11.36 14.18 -29.62
C VAL A 603 11.64 13.29 -30.82
N THR A 604 12.89 13.30 -31.29
CA THR A 604 13.34 12.39 -32.35
C THR A 604 14.23 11.31 -31.75
N VAL A 605 13.82 10.06 -31.88
CA VAL A 605 14.58 8.89 -31.46
C VAL A 605 14.66 7.95 -32.64
N ALA A 606 15.87 7.67 -33.12
CA ALA A 606 16.04 6.72 -34.20
C ALA A 606 15.81 5.30 -33.66
N MET A 607 14.58 4.78 -33.67
CA MET A 607 14.28 3.38 -33.32
C MET A 607 14.13 2.53 -34.57
N ASP A 608 14.24 1.22 -34.41
CA ASP A 608 13.84 0.27 -35.45
C ASP A 608 12.33 0.39 -35.74
N SER A 609 11.93 -0.07 -36.94
CA SER A 609 10.52 -0.02 -37.35
C SER A 609 9.63 -0.93 -36.50
N ALA A 610 10.19 -2.03 -35.98
CA ALA A 610 9.56 -2.91 -35.01
C ALA A 610 9.86 -2.41 -33.58
N VAL A 611 8.80 -2.14 -32.82
CA VAL A 611 8.87 -1.63 -31.45
C VAL A 611 7.88 -2.37 -30.55
N LEU A 612 8.03 -2.19 -29.26
CA LEU A 612 7.12 -2.62 -28.21
C LEU A 612 6.37 -1.40 -27.70
N ALA A 613 5.04 -1.49 -27.65
CA ALA A 613 4.21 -0.39 -27.16
C ALA A 613 3.21 -0.89 -26.12
N GLY A 614 3.05 -0.16 -25.03
CA GLY A 614 2.13 -0.54 -23.96
C GLY A 614 2.32 0.22 -22.65
N ALA A 615 2.01 -0.43 -21.53
CA ALA A 615 2.08 0.13 -20.18
C ALA A 615 3.33 -0.34 -19.42
N ALA A 616 3.94 0.54 -18.63
CA ALA A 616 5.13 0.25 -17.84
C ALA A 616 4.97 0.72 -16.39
N ILE A 617 5.51 -0.05 -15.44
CA ILE A 617 5.39 0.20 -14.00
C ILE A 617 6.68 -0.14 -13.24
N SER A 618 7.03 0.65 -12.23
CA SER A 618 8.20 0.44 -11.37
C SER A 618 8.04 1.06 -9.98
N ALA A 619 8.45 0.33 -8.94
CA ALA A 619 8.39 0.77 -7.55
C ALA A 619 9.56 1.68 -7.10
N ALA A 620 10.52 1.97 -7.99
CA ALA A 620 11.80 2.62 -7.69
C ALA A 620 12.66 1.97 -6.60
N ALA A 621 12.37 0.71 -6.26
CA ALA A 621 13.14 -0.08 -5.30
C ALA A 621 13.02 -1.57 -5.63
N SER A 622 14.00 -2.35 -5.17
CA SER A 622 13.89 -3.81 -5.08
C SER A 622 13.23 -4.20 -3.76
N GLY A 623 12.55 -5.35 -3.73
CA GLY A 623 11.94 -5.92 -2.52
C GLY A 623 10.54 -5.38 -2.17
N ALA A 624 10.12 -4.27 -2.77
CA ALA A 624 8.76 -3.72 -2.65
C ALA A 624 8.11 -3.60 -4.04
N THR A 625 6.79 -3.75 -4.12
CA THR A 625 6.06 -3.53 -5.37
C THR A 625 5.05 -2.40 -5.23
N ILE A 626 4.63 -1.91 -6.39
CA ILE A 626 3.54 -0.97 -6.54
C ILE A 626 2.51 -1.56 -7.51
N SER A 627 1.23 -1.19 -7.38
CA SER A 627 0.17 -1.62 -8.29
C SER A 627 -0.35 -0.44 -9.12
N ALA A 628 -0.78 -0.71 -10.36
CA ALA A 628 -1.45 0.25 -11.23
C ALA A 628 -2.57 -0.42 -12.01
N GLU A 629 -3.63 0.35 -12.28
CA GLU A 629 -4.80 -0.08 -13.03
C GLU A 629 -4.97 0.79 -14.28
N TYR A 630 -5.20 0.14 -15.42
CA TYR A 630 -5.38 0.78 -16.71
C TYR A 630 -6.67 0.34 -17.39
N THR A 631 -7.49 1.30 -17.83
CA THR A 631 -8.56 1.07 -18.80
C THR A 631 -8.24 1.72 -20.14
N GLY A 632 -8.85 1.22 -21.22
CA GLY A 632 -8.67 1.78 -22.56
C GLY A 632 -7.23 1.73 -23.09
N LEU A 633 -6.40 0.83 -22.55
CA LEU A 633 -5.04 0.57 -23.02
C LEU A 633 -5.09 -0.03 -24.44
N ARG A 634 -4.61 0.72 -25.43
CA ARG A 634 -4.63 0.33 -26.85
C ARG A 634 -3.36 0.77 -27.56
N VAL A 635 -2.94 -0.05 -28.53
CA VAL A 635 -1.92 0.29 -29.53
C VAL A 635 -2.58 0.18 -30.89
N ALA A 636 -2.52 1.24 -31.69
CA ALA A 636 -3.17 1.27 -33.00
C ALA A 636 -2.28 1.96 -34.03
N LYS A 637 -2.42 1.57 -35.31
CA LYS A 637 -1.73 2.24 -36.42
C LYS A 637 -2.12 3.71 -36.47
N GLU A 638 -1.14 4.60 -36.59
CA GLU A 638 -1.45 6.00 -36.89
C GLU A 638 -1.77 6.12 -38.39
N GLY A 639 -2.97 6.59 -38.71
CA GLY A 639 -3.40 6.91 -40.06
C GLY A 639 -4.42 8.05 -40.03
N PRO A 640 -4.56 8.85 -41.10
CA PRO A 640 -5.37 10.05 -41.07
C PRO A 640 -6.86 9.68 -41.14
N ALA A 641 -7.48 9.56 -39.99
CA ALA A 641 -8.91 9.79 -39.84
C ALA A 641 -9.09 10.91 -38.81
N ALA A 642 -8.51 12.08 -39.10
CA ALA A 642 -8.81 13.29 -38.35
C ALA A 642 -10.29 13.60 -38.57
N ILE A 643 -11.12 13.29 -37.58
CA ILE A 643 -12.52 13.71 -37.57
C ILE A 643 -12.50 15.23 -37.40
N GLN A 644 -12.92 15.97 -38.42
CA GLN A 644 -13.06 17.43 -38.31
C GLN A 644 -14.50 17.78 -37.95
N SER A 645 -14.70 18.41 -36.79
CA SER A 645 -15.99 19.01 -36.40
C SER A 645 -16.16 20.39 -37.05
N HIS A 646 -17.30 20.65 -37.68
CA HIS A 646 -17.58 21.94 -38.32
C HIS A 646 -18.41 22.83 -37.37
N ALA A 647 -17.74 23.68 -36.58
CA ALA A 647 -18.41 24.64 -35.71
C ALA A 647 -18.90 25.83 -36.55
N GLY A 648 -20.22 26.01 -36.68
CA GLY A 648 -20.84 27.17 -37.35
C GLY A 648 -21.98 26.88 -38.32
N GLU A 649 -22.22 25.62 -38.71
CA GLU A 649 -23.24 25.25 -39.72
C GLU A 649 -24.66 25.01 -39.15
N GLY A 650 -24.93 25.40 -37.90
CA GLY A 650 -26.16 25.01 -37.19
C GLY A 650 -26.17 23.51 -36.84
N LEU A 651 -27.06 23.10 -35.94
CA LEU A 651 -27.16 21.68 -35.58
C LEU A 651 -27.94 20.90 -36.64
N PRO A 652 -27.50 19.68 -37.03
CA PRO A 652 -28.29 18.79 -37.87
C PRO A 652 -29.66 18.52 -37.24
N LYS A 653 -30.74 18.55 -38.03
CA LYS A 653 -32.08 18.23 -37.52
C LYS A 653 -32.33 16.73 -37.39
N GLU A 654 -31.57 15.93 -38.13
CA GLU A 654 -31.63 14.49 -38.14
C GLU A 654 -30.25 13.88 -38.44
N VAL A 655 -30.09 12.58 -38.19
CA VAL A 655 -28.89 11.87 -38.61
C VAL A 655 -28.85 11.87 -40.14
N SER A 656 -27.74 12.33 -40.71
CA SER A 656 -27.54 12.46 -42.16
C SER A 656 -26.17 11.92 -42.56
N LEU A 657 -26.08 11.33 -43.76
CA LEU A 657 -24.85 10.84 -44.36
C LEU A 657 -24.77 11.39 -45.78
N LEU A 658 -23.73 12.17 -46.08
CA LEU A 658 -23.58 12.82 -47.38
C LEU A 658 -22.80 11.92 -48.34
N GLN A 659 -22.96 12.20 -49.64
CA GLN A 659 -22.16 11.57 -50.68
C GLN A 659 -20.67 11.89 -50.47
N ASN A 660 -19.82 10.87 -50.53
CA ASN A 660 -18.39 11.05 -50.43
C ASN A 660 -17.87 11.94 -51.58
N PHE A 661 -16.88 12.79 -51.31
CA PHE A 661 -16.28 13.64 -52.33
C PHE A 661 -14.75 13.65 -52.21
N PRO A 662 -14.01 13.51 -53.32
CA PRO A 662 -14.50 13.22 -54.68
C PRO A 662 -15.14 11.82 -54.81
N ASN A 663 -15.96 11.60 -55.84
CA ASN A 663 -16.46 10.28 -56.23
C ASN A 663 -16.75 10.26 -57.74
N PRO A 664 -15.97 9.52 -58.57
CA PRO A 664 -14.92 8.57 -58.17
C PRO A 664 -13.70 9.26 -57.51
N PHE A 665 -12.96 8.53 -56.68
CA PHE A 665 -11.82 9.06 -55.93
C PHE A 665 -10.53 8.25 -56.17
N ASN A 666 -9.37 8.88 -55.96
CA ASN A 666 -8.04 8.26 -56.06
C ASN A 666 -7.00 8.96 -55.17
N PRO A 667 -6.35 8.28 -54.20
CA PRO A 667 -6.90 7.20 -53.39
C PRO A 667 -7.71 7.72 -52.19
N THR A 668 -7.90 9.03 -52.06
CA THR A 668 -8.50 9.64 -50.86
C THR A 668 -9.87 10.28 -51.17
N THR A 669 -10.84 10.05 -50.28
CA THR A 669 -12.15 10.70 -50.29
C THR A 669 -12.55 11.17 -48.90
N LEU A 670 -13.38 12.21 -48.83
CA LEU A 670 -13.99 12.68 -47.59
C LEU A 670 -15.42 12.14 -47.47
N ILE A 671 -15.80 11.67 -46.29
CA ILE A 671 -17.15 11.26 -45.92
C ILE A 671 -17.66 12.24 -44.86
N ARG A 672 -18.82 12.86 -45.11
CA ARG A 672 -19.45 13.81 -44.18
C ARG A 672 -20.75 13.26 -43.62
N TYR A 673 -21.02 13.52 -42.35
CA TYR A 673 -22.27 13.13 -41.69
C TYR A 673 -22.67 14.13 -40.60
N GLY A 674 -23.97 14.20 -40.30
CA GLY A 674 -24.53 15.06 -39.27
C GLY A 674 -25.22 14.24 -38.19
N LEU A 675 -25.05 14.64 -36.93
CA LEU A 675 -25.72 14.07 -35.75
C LEU A 675 -26.58 15.15 -35.06
N PRO A 676 -27.88 14.90 -34.81
CA PRO A 676 -28.77 15.88 -34.19
C PRO A 676 -28.64 15.94 -32.66
N SER A 677 -28.10 14.89 -32.05
CA SER A 677 -27.90 14.74 -30.61
C SER A 677 -26.65 13.91 -30.33
N ARG A 678 -26.18 13.94 -29.09
CA ARG A 678 -25.07 13.08 -28.66
C ARG A 678 -25.48 11.60 -28.82
N THR A 679 -24.67 10.80 -29.51
CA THR A 679 -24.99 9.40 -29.81
C THR A 679 -23.73 8.60 -30.12
N GLU A 680 -23.80 7.28 -29.93
CA GLU A 680 -22.78 6.35 -30.39
C GLU A 680 -22.81 6.24 -31.92
N VAL A 681 -21.64 6.31 -32.54
CA VAL A 681 -21.46 6.31 -33.99
C VAL A 681 -20.51 5.20 -34.39
N ASP A 682 -20.97 4.32 -35.28
CA ASP A 682 -20.14 3.37 -36.03
C ASP A 682 -20.18 3.75 -37.52
N LEU A 683 -19.07 4.29 -38.03
CA LEU A 683 -18.88 4.57 -39.45
C LEU A 683 -17.79 3.64 -39.99
N ALA A 684 -18.15 2.74 -40.90
CA ALA A 684 -17.22 1.77 -41.48
C ALA A 684 -17.40 1.62 -42.99
N VAL A 685 -16.32 1.20 -43.66
CA VAL A 685 -16.27 0.88 -45.09
C VAL A 685 -16.42 -0.62 -45.30
N TYR A 686 -17.13 -1.00 -46.36
CA TYR A 686 -17.47 -2.36 -46.74
C TYR A 686 -17.19 -2.60 -48.23
N ASN A 687 -16.81 -3.82 -48.59
CA ASN A 687 -16.68 -4.26 -49.98
C ASN A 687 -18.03 -4.75 -50.55
N VAL A 688 -18.06 -5.15 -51.82
CA VAL A 688 -19.27 -5.65 -52.50
C VAL A 688 -19.83 -6.95 -51.92
N MET A 689 -19.02 -7.70 -51.16
CA MET A 689 -19.46 -8.92 -50.46
C MET A 689 -20.03 -8.62 -49.06
N GLY A 690 -20.10 -7.33 -48.66
CA GLY A 690 -20.57 -6.92 -47.34
C GLY A 690 -19.56 -7.13 -46.22
N GLN A 691 -18.30 -7.46 -46.54
CA GLN A 691 -17.23 -7.59 -45.54
C GLN A 691 -16.74 -6.19 -45.14
N ARG A 692 -16.54 -5.98 -43.83
CA ARG A 692 -15.98 -4.74 -43.31
C ARG A 692 -14.50 -4.64 -43.72
N VAL A 693 -14.18 -3.56 -44.42
CA VAL A 693 -12.85 -3.24 -44.95
C VAL A 693 -12.08 -2.39 -43.96
N ARG A 694 -12.72 -1.37 -43.38
CA ARG A 694 -12.11 -0.46 -42.41
C ARG A 694 -13.14 0.23 -41.53
N THR A 695 -12.95 0.19 -40.23
CA THR A 695 -13.67 1.08 -39.30
C THR A 695 -13.05 2.48 -39.34
N LEU A 696 -13.85 3.51 -39.63
CA LEU A 696 -13.41 4.91 -39.70
C LEU A 696 -13.71 5.69 -38.42
N VAL A 697 -14.85 5.40 -37.78
CA VAL A 697 -15.28 6.01 -36.51
C VAL A 697 -16.01 4.96 -35.68
N MET A 698 -15.66 4.81 -34.41
CA MET A 698 -16.39 3.97 -33.44
C MET A 698 -16.31 4.62 -32.06
N GLN A 699 -17.17 5.61 -31.81
CA GLN A 699 -17.15 6.38 -30.56
C GLN A 699 -18.47 7.13 -30.33
N ASN A 700 -18.69 7.59 -29.09
CA ASN A 700 -19.77 8.49 -28.74
C ASN A 700 -19.42 9.94 -29.13
N GLN A 701 -20.25 10.58 -29.96
CA GLN A 701 -19.99 11.94 -30.48
C GLN A 701 -21.12 12.92 -30.12
N PRO A 702 -20.83 14.19 -29.79
CA PRO A 702 -21.84 15.24 -29.62
C PRO A 702 -22.69 15.51 -30.87
N ALA A 703 -23.74 16.31 -30.73
CA ALA A 703 -24.47 16.84 -31.88
C ALA A 703 -23.55 17.73 -32.73
N GLY A 704 -23.61 17.60 -34.05
CA GLY A 704 -22.80 18.39 -34.98
C GLY A 704 -22.59 17.75 -36.35
N TYR A 705 -21.95 18.50 -37.25
CA TYR A 705 -21.47 18.00 -38.53
C TYR A 705 -20.00 17.57 -38.43
N TYR A 706 -19.72 16.41 -39.00
CA TYR A 706 -18.42 15.74 -38.95
C TYR A 706 -17.96 15.36 -40.35
N SER A 707 -16.64 15.34 -40.54
CA SER A 707 -16.03 14.77 -41.74
C SER A 707 -14.88 13.85 -41.39
N VAL A 708 -14.80 12.70 -42.04
CA VAL A 708 -13.70 11.73 -41.92
C VAL A 708 -13.13 11.42 -43.30
N SER A 709 -11.81 11.30 -43.38
CA SER A 709 -11.12 10.91 -44.61
C SER A 709 -10.94 9.40 -44.67
N TRP A 710 -11.09 8.82 -45.87
CA TRP A 710 -10.66 7.45 -46.15
C TRP A 710 -9.67 7.46 -47.32
N ASP A 711 -8.58 6.73 -47.17
CA ASP A 711 -7.38 6.70 -48.02
C ASP A 711 -7.25 5.43 -48.87
N ALA A 712 -8.37 4.71 -49.08
CA ALA A 712 -8.42 3.42 -49.76
C ALA A 712 -7.54 2.32 -49.12
N GLN A 713 -7.37 2.32 -47.79
CA GLN A 713 -6.74 1.21 -47.06
C GLN A 713 -7.74 0.42 -46.21
N ASN A 714 -7.45 -0.87 -45.98
CA ASN A 714 -8.14 -1.75 -45.04
C ASN A 714 -7.62 -1.55 -43.59
N GLU A 715 -8.14 -2.33 -42.62
CA GLU A 715 -7.71 -2.23 -41.20
C GLU A 715 -6.23 -2.56 -40.95
N LEU A 716 -5.62 -3.40 -41.80
CA LEU A 716 -4.19 -3.70 -41.77
C LEU A 716 -3.35 -2.59 -42.43
N GLY A 717 -4.02 -1.53 -42.91
CA GLY A 717 -3.41 -0.42 -43.63
C GLY A 717 -2.84 -0.80 -44.99
N GLN A 718 -3.34 -1.89 -45.57
CA GLN A 718 -3.04 -2.31 -46.93
C GLN A 718 -4.01 -1.64 -47.89
N SER A 719 -3.47 -1.21 -49.03
CA SER A 719 -4.23 -0.64 -50.13
C SER A 719 -5.26 -1.62 -50.69
N VAL A 720 -6.51 -1.18 -50.87
CA VAL A 720 -7.59 -2.00 -51.48
C VAL A 720 -7.64 -1.83 -52.99
N SER A 721 -8.21 -2.79 -53.73
CA SER A 721 -8.27 -2.77 -55.20
C SER A 721 -9.26 -1.73 -55.73
N SER A 722 -9.04 -1.22 -56.96
CA SER A 722 -10.04 -0.40 -57.67
C SER A 722 -11.39 -1.11 -57.71
N GLY A 723 -12.48 -0.38 -57.52
CA GLY A 723 -13.81 -0.97 -57.47
C GLY A 723 -14.82 -0.20 -56.64
N ILE A 724 -16.01 -0.79 -56.51
CA ILE A 724 -17.11 -0.23 -55.74
C ILE A 724 -16.95 -0.61 -54.27
N TYR A 725 -17.12 0.38 -53.40
CA TYR A 725 -17.19 0.20 -51.95
C TYR A 725 -18.42 0.91 -51.40
N PHE A 726 -18.81 0.51 -50.19
CA PHE A 726 -19.90 1.12 -49.45
C PHE A 726 -19.39 1.65 -48.12
N TYR A 727 -19.85 2.82 -47.69
CA TYR A 727 -19.61 3.30 -46.34
C TYR A 727 -20.95 3.38 -45.61
N ARG A 728 -20.99 2.88 -44.38
CA ARG A 728 -22.21 2.78 -43.58
C ARG A 728 -22.03 3.48 -42.26
N LEU A 729 -22.95 4.38 -41.96
CA LEU A 729 -23.10 5.06 -40.67
C LEU A 729 -24.22 4.38 -39.88
N SER A 730 -23.91 3.91 -38.69
CA SER A 730 -24.88 3.40 -37.71
C SER A 730 -24.88 4.30 -36.49
N SER A 731 -26.07 4.71 -36.08
CA SER A 731 -26.36 5.47 -34.86
C SER A 731 -27.70 4.98 -34.30
N VAL A 732 -27.98 5.20 -33.01
CA VAL A 732 -29.15 4.65 -32.29
C VAL A 732 -30.43 4.71 -33.16
N GLY A 733 -30.89 3.54 -33.62
CA GLY A 733 -32.11 3.38 -34.41
C GLY A 733 -32.05 3.78 -35.90
N LYS A 734 -30.92 4.25 -36.43
CA LYS A 734 -30.79 4.68 -37.84
C LYS A 734 -29.50 4.17 -38.49
N GLN A 735 -29.62 3.54 -39.65
CA GLN A 735 -28.49 3.13 -40.49
C GLN A 735 -28.59 3.79 -41.86
N LEU A 736 -27.50 4.44 -42.28
CA LEU A 736 -27.39 5.09 -43.59
C LEU A 736 -26.19 4.52 -44.33
N THR A 737 -26.32 4.27 -45.63
CA THR A 737 -25.24 3.72 -46.47
C THR A 737 -25.05 4.58 -47.71
N GLY A 738 -23.81 4.91 -48.03
CA GLY A 738 -23.41 5.56 -49.29
C GLY A 738 -22.51 4.65 -50.14
N LYS A 739 -22.46 4.92 -51.44
CA LYS A 739 -21.69 4.16 -52.43
C LYS A 739 -20.55 5.01 -52.98
N MET A 740 -19.36 4.44 -53.06
CA MET A 740 -18.15 5.08 -53.58
C MET A 740 -17.44 4.24 -54.64
N LEU A 741 -16.86 4.89 -55.64
CA LEU A 741 -16.04 4.26 -56.69
C LEU A 741 -14.57 4.68 -56.52
N LEU A 742 -13.72 3.72 -56.18
CA LEU A 742 -12.27 3.90 -56.17
C LEU A 742 -11.72 3.66 -57.57
N LEU A 743 -11.08 4.67 -58.15
CA LEU A 743 -10.25 4.55 -59.34
C LEU A 743 -8.79 4.60 -58.90
N ARG A 744 -7.98 3.68 -59.41
CA ARG A 744 -6.53 3.75 -59.26
C ARG A 744 -5.87 3.69 -60.61
#